data_AF-A0A534IG35-F1
#
_entry.id   AF-A0A534IG35-F1
#
_cell.length_a   1.000
_cell.length_b   1.000
_cell.length_c   1.000
_cell.angle_alpha   90.00
_cell.angle_beta   90.00
_cell.angle_gamma   90.00
#
_symmetry.space_group_name_H-M   'P 1'
#
loop_
_entity.id
_entity.type
_entity.pdbx_description
1 polymer ?
#
loop_
_entity_poly.entity_id
_entity_poly.type
_entity_poly.pdbx_seq_one_letter_code
_entity_poly.pdbx_strand_id
1 'polypeptide(L)'
;MKAFARFVLVVGLAVLALLALNLAPPVRAPGPGVDYIIIQRDPSANGTWVANGTYLIGDNDTFYSVGYNTTSGYIGPVHAYWWSDNLNSGSVNPKVNVSSTTFTAGPQPGTLHVHVYCARNPAYGGCNNNNNGTQGYVANTTGPLTVLQAPIASIVIRDAPNGGGNVVLDRTYYQGDTDVFYAAGYDANGSYAGEAYATWNVNTTACKVTTPGTSTTFTGLLAGKCIVTATYNTVSNQTGNLTILARPTVYVDDDGVCGGNTPCYTTFNAAIENTTDGSLVIVYPGTYPEHVLVNKEVRILGLNRYTIFVDGGGDGIVFLVTANNVELSNMTIQEGKYDIYVDQANDTKIVYNLIRNYSYGIYFNRTHDAFTAWNLITTGQYGVVTDHVHNDAVRWNTIAWNTVYGAKDYDSSLRNCFNWNQFHDNHIAYWYDPNEPLAPFEFDGNVLWNNDIAVQVTNGPALRLTNNTFRNNGRALLIEGSDLNVSANRFQDNFIAVEVVGAAGNVTANTFTGNTFAVMCTDASTTISANTVTGGAVGVLCSGFTGRLAGNDIVADGGVAVRLDGANGAAMTGNIVHGGAVTILRSMLRELAVSDGVVSATDSTFMSLDLGGTSSLSESWTVQVTTVLNSGPVRDAHVFAYDRDDRLAATETTDADGRATLTLLQRTRTHSSAMEYGPYTLRATSGEAAGTITVAANAPVAVTLPLTTAIVPVAFPWLLVLGSVLLIGIGGGLLGLEPIKVALLAMAVPLFSRIGKHEVLDDYTRGRVYQYLEMNPGDHFNSICRALELGAGTVTYHLGVLERTGLVSARTDHVYKRFYPKGVPPPETNGGTLSEVQIRITHAVRDLPGITHKELARMMGLRASTVNYQIGRLAERGLVREERRGRHVQYFPAAGPANNA
;
A
#
# COMPACT_ATOMS: atom_id res chain seq x y z
N MET A 1 -52.04 61.52 9.56
CA MET A 1 -53.11 60.91 8.73
C MET A 1 -52.44 60.24 7.53
N LYS A 2 -51.97 59.03 7.81
CA LYS A 2 -51.04 58.20 7.02
C LYS A 2 -51.56 56.78 7.16
N ALA A 3 -52.62 56.45 6.44
CA ALA A 3 -53.23 55.11 6.36
C ALA A 3 -54.50 55.27 5.53
N PHE A 4 -54.43 55.03 4.22
CA PHE A 4 -55.57 54.51 3.43
C PHE A 4 -55.19 54.17 1.97
N ALA A 5 -54.01 54.59 1.48
CA ALA A 5 -53.55 54.30 0.11
C ALA A 5 -52.56 53.11 0.00
N ARG A 6 -52.60 52.15 0.93
CA ARG A 6 -51.79 50.91 0.88
C ARG A 6 -52.61 49.60 0.95
N PHE A 7 -53.95 49.68 0.91
CA PHE A 7 -54.81 48.52 1.15
C PHE A 7 -55.36 47.84 -0.13
N VAL A 8 -55.10 48.37 -1.33
CA VAL A 8 -55.69 47.81 -2.58
C VAL A 8 -54.66 47.14 -3.49
N LEU A 9 -53.37 47.16 -3.18
CA LEU A 9 -52.35 46.48 -4.00
C LEU A 9 -51.87 45.11 -3.45
N VAL A 10 -52.46 44.61 -2.35
CA VAL A 10 -52.02 43.35 -1.70
C VAL A 10 -53.02 42.20 -1.89
N VAL A 11 -54.22 42.45 -2.41
CA VAL A 11 -55.25 41.40 -2.56
C VAL A 11 -55.22 40.71 -3.94
N GLY A 12 -54.45 41.23 -4.91
CA GLY A 12 -54.30 40.63 -6.24
C GLY A 12 -53.27 39.48 -6.35
N LEU A 13 -52.46 39.24 -5.31
CA LEU A 13 -51.36 38.26 -5.35
C LEU A 13 -51.60 37.03 -4.46
N ALA A 14 -52.74 36.95 -3.79
CA ALA A 14 -53.09 35.85 -2.88
C ALA A 14 -53.79 34.65 -3.56
N VAL A 15 -54.02 34.68 -4.89
CA VAL A 15 -54.75 33.63 -5.63
C VAL A 15 -53.85 32.81 -6.57
N LEU A 16 -52.55 33.10 -6.66
CA LEU A 16 -51.60 32.34 -7.49
C LEU A 16 -50.60 31.48 -6.70
N ALA A 17 -50.69 31.46 -5.36
CA ALA A 17 -49.85 30.62 -4.50
C ALA A 17 -50.60 29.42 -3.90
N LEU A 18 -51.83 29.16 -4.33
CA LEU A 18 -52.69 28.09 -3.82
C LEU A 18 -52.84 26.92 -4.83
N LEU A 19 -51.73 26.49 -5.45
CA LEU A 19 -51.70 25.27 -6.27
C LEU A 19 -50.29 24.67 -6.37
N ALA A 20 -49.57 24.65 -5.26
CA ALA A 20 -48.35 23.85 -5.08
C ALA A 20 -48.14 23.53 -3.59
N LEU A 21 -49.13 22.88 -2.98
CA LEU A 21 -48.96 22.22 -1.69
C LEU A 21 -48.81 20.72 -1.94
N ASN A 22 -47.76 20.14 -1.35
CA ASN A 22 -47.43 18.72 -1.18
C ASN A 22 -46.65 18.03 -2.31
N LEU A 23 -45.32 18.09 -2.22
CA LEU A 23 -44.49 16.97 -1.72
C LEU A 23 -43.00 17.39 -1.78
N ALA A 24 -42.61 18.36 -0.96
CA ALA A 24 -41.22 18.41 -0.50
C ALA A 24 -41.12 17.40 0.66
N PRO A 25 -40.08 16.55 0.73
CA PRO A 25 -39.84 15.75 1.91
C PRO A 25 -39.73 16.70 3.12
N PRO A 26 -40.15 16.28 4.33
CA PRO A 26 -40.03 17.14 5.49
C PRO A 26 -38.56 17.56 5.61
N VAL A 27 -38.31 18.87 5.60
CA VAL A 27 -37.04 19.39 6.10
C VAL A 27 -36.95 18.86 7.52
N ARG A 28 -36.09 17.86 7.71
CA ARG A 28 -35.82 17.29 9.03
C ARG A 28 -35.45 18.47 9.90
N ALA A 29 -36.25 18.74 10.93
CA ALA A 29 -35.88 19.72 11.94
C ALA A 29 -34.44 19.39 12.39
N PRO A 30 -33.53 20.37 12.50
CA PRO A 30 -32.19 20.10 13.00
C PRO A 30 -32.35 19.37 14.32
N GLY A 31 -31.84 18.13 14.37
CA GLY A 31 -31.86 17.35 15.61
C GLY A 31 -31.12 18.13 16.70
N PRO A 32 -31.42 17.87 18.00
CA PRO A 32 -30.72 18.53 19.08
C PRO A 32 -29.21 18.29 18.94
N GLY A 33 -28.44 19.39 18.85
CA GLY A 33 -26.98 19.31 18.71
C GLY A 33 -26.31 18.71 19.94
N VAL A 34 -25.18 18.02 19.75
CA VAL A 34 -24.38 17.50 20.86
C VAL A 34 -23.60 18.64 21.53
N ASP A 35 -23.93 18.95 22.79
CA ASP A 35 -23.26 20.00 23.57
C ASP A 35 -22.06 19.45 24.34
N TYR A 36 -22.16 18.23 24.85
CA TYR A 36 -21.07 17.50 25.49
C TYR A 36 -21.21 15.99 25.27
N ILE A 37 -20.10 15.27 25.41
CA ILE A 37 -20.04 13.81 25.32
C ILE A 37 -19.57 13.24 26.64
N ILE A 38 -19.96 12.00 26.94
CA ILE A 38 -19.55 11.25 28.13
C ILE A 38 -19.13 9.85 27.69
N ILE A 39 -18.01 9.36 28.23
CA ILE A 39 -17.60 7.95 28.07
C ILE A 39 -18.36 7.11 29.11
N GLN A 40 -19.16 6.15 28.66
CA GLN A 40 -20.00 5.30 29.50
C GLN A 40 -19.76 3.81 29.26
N ARG A 41 -20.13 2.96 30.23
CA ARG A 41 -20.07 1.48 30.10
C ARG A 41 -21.33 0.89 29.45
N ASP A 42 -22.37 1.69 29.30
CA ASP A 42 -23.65 1.34 28.69
C ASP A 42 -24.06 2.51 27.76
N PRO A 43 -24.50 2.24 26.51
CA PRO A 43 -24.98 3.27 25.59
C PRO A 43 -26.28 3.98 26.03
N SER A 44 -26.97 3.53 27.07
CA SER A 44 -28.27 4.06 27.52
C SER A 44 -28.19 5.43 28.22
N ALA A 45 -29.33 6.13 28.34
CA ALA A 45 -29.41 7.42 29.04
C ALA A 45 -29.02 7.34 30.52
N ASN A 46 -29.10 6.14 31.13
CA ASN A 46 -28.74 5.86 32.51
C ASN A 46 -27.30 5.31 32.64
N GLY A 47 -26.53 5.28 31.54
CA GLY A 47 -25.15 4.82 31.53
C GLY A 47 -24.29 5.60 32.52
N THR A 48 -23.46 4.88 33.27
CA THR A 48 -22.54 5.50 34.21
C THR A 48 -21.27 5.95 33.50
N TRP A 49 -20.82 7.16 33.81
CA TRP A 49 -19.52 7.65 33.35
C TRP A 49 -18.40 6.74 33.87
N VAL A 50 -17.40 6.48 33.02
CA VAL A 50 -16.21 5.70 33.38
C VAL A 50 -15.31 6.56 34.26
N ALA A 51 -15.60 6.57 35.57
CA ALA A 51 -14.91 7.40 36.55
C ALA A 51 -13.56 6.84 36.99
N ASN A 52 -13.47 5.56 37.29
CA ASN A 52 -12.22 4.86 37.58
C ASN A 52 -12.43 3.37 37.34
N GLY A 53 -11.35 2.64 37.12
CA GLY A 53 -11.39 1.20 36.89
C GLY A 53 -10.06 0.55 37.22
N THR A 54 -10.10 -0.69 37.70
CA THR A 54 -8.91 -1.51 37.90
C THR A 54 -8.99 -2.70 36.96
N TYR A 55 -7.96 -2.90 36.15
CA TYR A 55 -7.86 -3.99 35.17
C TYR A 55 -6.60 -4.78 35.40
N LEU A 56 -6.62 -6.06 35.07
CA LEU A 56 -5.42 -6.88 34.96
C LEU A 56 -4.87 -6.81 33.52
N ILE A 57 -3.57 -7.01 33.35
CA ILE A 57 -2.95 -7.10 32.02
C ILE A 57 -3.70 -8.14 31.18
N GLY A 58 -4.16 -7.73 29.99
CA GLY A 58 -4.95 -8.57 29.07
C GLY A 58 -6.48 -8.47 29.23
N ASP A 59 -6.99 -7.80 30.27
CA ASP A 59 -8.43 -7.57 30.41
C ASP A 59 -8.97 -6.67 29.29
N ASN A 60 -10.21 -6.96 28.88
CA ASN A 60 -10.94 -6.19 27.89
C ASN A 60 -12.21 -5.57 28.47
N ASP A 61 -12.53 -4.35 28.07
CA ASP A 61 -13.73 -3.64 28.49
C ASP A 61 -14.27 -2.75 27.36
N THR A 62 -15.58 -2.56 27.31
CA THR A 62 -16.21 -1.80 26.21
C THR A 62 -16.71 -0.46 26.71
N PHE A 63 -16.26 0.60 26.04
CA PHE A 63 -16.65 1.97 26.32
C PHE A 63 -17.49 2.53 25.17
N TYR A 64 -18.49 3.34 25.52
CA TYR A 64 -19.41 3.99 24.59
C TYR A 64 -19.27 5.50 24.71
N SER A 65 -19.28 6.21 23.58
CA SER A 65 -19.35 7.67 23.55
C SER A 65 -20.80 8.09 23.38
N VAL A 66 -21.35 8.73 24.42
CA VAL A 66 -22.76 9.13 24.46
C VAL A 66 -22.86 10.64 24.44
N GLY A 67 -23.67 11.17 23.52
CA GLY A 67 -23.91 12.59 23.34
C GLY A 67 -25.10 13.10 24.16
N TYR A 68 -24.95 14.30 24.70
CA TYR A 68 -25.98 15.00 25.45
C TYR A 68 -26.15 16.43 24.95
N ASN A 69 -27.39 16.90 24.95
CA ASN A 69 -27.75 18.29 24.73
C ASN A 69 -28.17 18.91 26.07
N THR A 70 -27.68 20.10 26.37
CA THR A 70 -27.98 20.83 27.62
C THR A 70 -29.46 21.21 27.77
N THR A 71 -30.19 21.28 26.66
CA THR A 71 -31.62 21.65 26.62
C THR A 71 -32.53 20.43 26.47
N SER A 72 -32.19 19.46 25.61
CA SER A 72 -33.05 18.29 25.31
C SER A 72 -32.63 16.99 25.99
N GLY A 73 -31.53 16.98 26.75
CA GLY A 73 -31.04 15.80 27.46
C GLY A 73 -30.30 14.81 26.57
N TYR A 74 -30.43 13.52 26.88
CA TYR A 74 -29.75 12.42 26.18
C TYR A 74 -30.09 12.40 24.68
N ILE A 75 -29.06 12.29 23.83
CA ILE A 75 -29.21 12.17 22.37
C ILE A 75 -29.04 10.71 21.93
N GLY A 76 -28.02 10.02 22.45
CA GLY A 76 -27.66 8.66 22.01
C GLY A 76 -26.15 8.43 21.87
N PRO A 77 -25.74 7.21 21.46
CA PRO A 77 -24.36 6.93 21.07
C PRO A 77 -23.94 7.77 19.86
N VAL A 78 -22.72 8.27 19.90
CA VAL A 78 -22.18 9.24 18.94
C VAL A 78 -20.84 8.77 18.43
N HIS A 79 -20.63 8.76 17.12
CA HIS A 79 -19.35 8.37 16.52
C HIS A 79 -18.25 9.38 16.84
N ALA A 80 -17.12 8.88 17.34
CA ALA A 80 -16.04 9.71 17.83
C ALA A 80 -14.65 9.08 17.58
N TYR A 81 -13.62 9.87 17.88
CA TYR A 81 -12.21 9.46 17.81
C TYR A 81 -11.70 9.14 19.22
N TRP A 82 -11.05 8.00 19.36
CA TRP A 82 -10.62 7.42 20.64
C TRP A 82 -9.10 7.24 20.70
N TRP A 83 -8.51 7.51 21.86
CA TRP A 83 -7.10 7.19 22.14
C TRP A 83 -6.88 7.00 23.64
N SER A 84 -5.77 6.36 24.00
CA SER A 84 -5.25 6.31 25.37
C SER A 84 -3.98 7.15 25.47
N ASP A 85 -3.75 7.76 26.64
CA ASP A 85 -2.55 8.56 26.94
C ASP A 85 -1.30 7.69 27.23
N ASN A 86 -1.50 6.45 27.68
CA ASN A 86 -0.42 5.49 27.93
C ASN A 86 -0.68 4.15 27.22
N LEU A 87 -0.12 4.01 26.02
CA LEU A 87 -0.25 2.83 25.16
C LEU A 87 0.42 1.57 25.71
N ASN A 88 1.37 1.70 26.65
CA ASN A 88 2.01 0.55 27.28
C ASN A 88 1.11 -0.11 28.31
N SER A 89 0.28 0.68 28.99
CA SER A 89 -0.68 0.19 29.99
C SER A 89 -2.05 -0.12 29.43
N GLY A 90 -2.39 0.36 28.23
CA GLY A 90 -3.63 -0.04 27.58
C GLY A 90 -3.92 0.72 26.30
N SER A 91 -4.69 0.08 25.41
CA SER A 91 -5.05 0.63 24.11
C SER A 91 -6.53 0.44 23.83
N VAL A 92 -7.06 1.24 22.90
CA VAL A 92 -8.46 1.17 22.47
C VAL A 92 -8.53 0.83 20.98
N ASN A 93 -9.45 -0.04 20.59
CA ASN A 93 -9.70 -0.42 19.20
C ASN A 93 -11.18 -0.85 19.02
N PRO A 94 -11.92 -0.41 17.99
CA PRO A 94 -11.57 0.58 16.94
C PRO A 94 -11.37 2.01 17.44
N LYS A 95 -10.52 2.80 16.76
CA LYS A 95 -10.12 4.17 17.20
C LYS A 95 -10.85 5.31 16.49
N VAL A 96 -11.32 5.10 15.27
CA VAL A 96 -11.75 6.19 14.39
C VAL A 96 -13.22 6.05 14.01
N ASN A 97 -13.99 7.11 14.21
CA ASN A 97 -15.37 7.25 13.76
C ASN A 97 -16.28 6.10 14.24
N VAL A 98 -16.19 5.75 15.51
CA VAL A 98 -16.98 4.67 16.15
C VAL A 98 -17.63 5.18 17.43
N SER A 99 -18.83 4.70 17.73
CA SER A 99 -19.60 5.07 18.92
C SER A 99 -19.30 4.18 20.13
N SER A 100 -18.58 3.08 19.91
CA SER A 100 -18.01 2.23 20.95
C SER A 100 -16.58 1.81 20.60
N THR A 101 -15.78 1.57 21.62
CA THR A 101 -14.41 1.06 21.50
C THR A 101 -14.14 0.03 22.58
N THR A 102 -13.31 -0.96 22.27
CA THR A 102 -12.84 -1.92 23.28
C THR A 102 -11.50 -1.43 23.81
N PHE A 103 -11.45 -1.15 25.11
CA PHE A 103 -10.23 -0.97 25.86
C PHE A 103 -9.61 -2.33 26.18
N THR A 104 -8.34 -2.51 25.85
CA THR A 104 -7.52 -3.67 26.19
C THR A 104 -6.38 -3.22 27.08
N ALA A 105 -6.30 -3.80 28.27
CA ALA A 105 -5.21 -3.57 29.21
C ALA A 105 -3.87 -4.07 28.62
N GLY A 106 -2.91 -3.16 28.52
CA GLY A 106 -1.63 -3.34 27.85
C GLY A 106 -0.63 -4.13 28.68
N PRO A 107 0.52 -4.54 28.10
CA PRO A 107 1.47 -5.45 28.71
C PRO A 107 2.25 -4.88 29.91
N GLN A 108 2.06 -3.61 30.29
CA GLN A 108 2.76 -2.98 31.41
C GLN A 108 1.78 -2.41 32.44
N PRO A 109 2.00 -2.63 33.76
CA PRO A 109 1.17 -2.01 34.77
C PRO A 109 1.33 -0.49 34.76
N GLY A 110 0.26 0.23 35.07
CA GLY A 110 0.27 1.69 35.09
C GLY A 110 -1.14 2.27 35.06
N THR A 111 -1.23 3.58 35.29
CA THR A 111 -2.50 4.31 35.22
C THR A 111 -2.58 5.05 33.89
N LEU A 112 -3.75 5.06 33.28
CA LEU A 112 -4.01 5.72 32.01
C LEU A 112 -5.44 6.30 31.96
N HIS A 113 -5.68 7.19 31.01
CA HIS A 113 -6.99 7.70 30.66
C HIS A 113 -7.31 7.35 29.20
N VAL A 114 -8.58 7.01 28.98
CA VAL A 114 -9.12 6.93 27.63
C VAL A 114 -9.81 8.24 27.31
N HIS A 115 -9.47 8.80 26.17
CA HIS A 115 -10.02 10.05 25.69
C HIS A 115 -10.88 9.83 24.47
N VAL A 116 -11.86 10.71 24.32
CA VAL A 116 -12.73 10.75 23.15
C VAL A 116 -12.95 12.20 22.72
N TYR A 117 -12.95 12.46 21.41
CA TYR A 117 -13.38 13.74 20.86
C TYR A 117 -14.23 13.59 19.60
N CYS A 118 -15.07 14.59 19.34
CA CYS A 118 -15.79 14.78 18.10
C CYS A 118 -15.83 16.27 17.70
N ALA A 119 -15.88 16.56 16.40
CA ALA A 119 -16.11 17.92 15.89
C ALA A 119 -17.62 18.22 15.77
N ARG A 120 -18.08 19.35 16.31
CA ARG A 120 -19.51 19.75 16.27
C ARG A 120 -19.91 20.22 14.89
N ASN A 121 -20.91 19.61 14.26
CA ASN A 121 -21.53 20.13 13.04
C ASN A 121 -22.87 20.86 13.33
N PRO A 122 -22.91 22.22 13.26
CA PRO A 122 -24.11 22.99 13.55
C PRO A 122 -25.23 22.83 12.50
N ALA A 123 -24.93 22.35 11.29
CA ALA A 123 -25.94 22.19 10.23
C ALA A 123 -26.80 20.92 10.35
N TYR A 124 -26.36 19.92 11.13
CA TYR A 124 -27.02 18.60 11.21
C TYR A 124 -27.20 18.06 12.64
N GLY A 125 -26.82 18.82 13.67
CA GLY A 125 -27.01 18.42 15.07
C GLY A 125 -26.17 17.21 15.51
N GLY A 126 -25.09 16.87 14.80
CA GLY A 126 -24.29 15.67 15.07
C GLY A 126 -22.78 15.87 14.90
N CYS A 127 -22.02 14.82 15.20
CA CYS A 127 -20.58 14.75 15.00
C CYS A 127 -20.23 14.47 13.54
N ASN A 128 -19.43 15.33 12.90
CA ASN A 128 -18.98 15.15 11.52
C ASN A 128 -17.45 15.17 11.48
N ASN A 129 -16.87 14.39 10.58
CA ASN A 129 -15.45 14.27 10.24
C ASN A 129 -14.95 15.38 9.27
N ASN A 130 -15.79 16.34 8.89
CA ASN A 130 -15.37 17.46 8.04
C ASN A 130 -14.60 18.52 8.83
N ASN A 131 -13.27 18.45 8.78
CA ASN A 131 -12.34 19.48 9.28
C ASN A 131 -12.42 20.77 8.45
N ASN A 132 -13.53 21.49 8.59
CA ASN A 132 -13.68 22.83 8.03
C ASN A 132 -13.42 23.85 9.15
N GLY A 133 -12.15 23.93 9.59
CA GLY A 133 -11.41 24.96 10.36
C GLY A 133 -12.06 25.91 11.40
N THR A 134 -13.36 25.83 11.67
CA THR A 134 -14.11 26.88 12.39
C THR A 134 -15.21 26.30 13.29
N GLN A 135 -15.13 25.01 13.66
CA GLN A 135 -16.14 24.33 14.48
C GLN A 135 -15.55 23.81 15.79
N GLY A 136 -16.18 24.16 16.92
CA GLY A 136 -15.69 23.79 18.25
C GLY A 136 -15.81 22.28 18.52
N TYR A 137 -14.78 21.68 19.10
CA TYR A 137 -14.80 20.26 19.47
C TYR A 137 -15.56 20.03 20.78
N VAL A 138 -16.08 18.82 20.96
CA VAL A 138 -16.54 18.27 22.24
C VAL A 138 -15.67 17.07 22.57
N ALA A 139 -15.14 17.03 23.79
CA ALA A 139 -14.23 15.99 24.24
C ALA A 139 -14.62 15.52 25.65
N ASN A 140 -14.30 14.27 25.95
CA ASN A 140 -14.41 13.71 27.29
C ASN A 140 -13.23 12.78 27.54
N THR A 141 -12.97 12.49 28.80
CA THR A 141 -11.88 11.65 29.24
C THR A 141 -12.40 10.83 30.41
N THR A 142 -12.06 9.54 30.47
CA THR A 142 -12.34 8.72 31.64
C THR A 142 -11.60 9.29 32.84
N GLY A 143 -11.98 8.95 34.07
CA GLY A 143 -10.98 9.09 35.14
C GLY A 143 -9.96 7.94 35.09
N PRO A 144 -9.10 7.82 36.12
CA PRO A 144 -7.91 6.97 36.04
C PRO A 144 -8.27 5.48 35.95
N LEU A 145 -7.80 4.83 34.90
CA LEU A 145 -7.85 3.38 34.74
C LEU A 145 -6.49 2.80 35.13
N THR A 146 -6.46 1.99 36.19
CA THR A 146 -5.25 1.38 36.71
C THR A 146 -5.14 -0.04 36.20
N VAL A 147 -4.12 -0.30 35.40
CA VAL A 147 -3.74 -1.65 34.98
C VAL A 147 -2.72 -2.21 35.96
N LEU A 148 -3.05 -3.34 36.55
CA LEU A 148 -2.20 -4.08 37.48
C LEU A 148 -1.67 -5.32 36.78
N GLN A 149 -0.42 -5.67 37.10
CA GLN A 149 0.10 -6.99 36.76
C GLN A 149 -0.52 -8.00 37.73
N ALA A 150 -1.04 -9.10 37.21
CA ALA A 150 -1.48 -10.21 38.05
C ALA A 150 -0.29 -10.67 38.92
N PRO A 151 -0.52 -10.99 40.21
CA PRO A 151 0.57 -11.39 41.09
C PRO A 151 1.25 -12.64 40.54
N ILE A 152 2.50 -12.49 40.10
CA ILE A 152 3.34 -13.60 39.66
C ILE A 152 3.66 -14.47 40.87
N ALA A 153 3.14 -15.69 40.87
CA ALA A 153 3.34 -16.69 41.92
C ALA A 153 4.58 -17.56 41.65
N SER A 154 4.96 -17.75 40.39
CA SER A 154 6.18 -18.47 40.02
C SER A 154 6.75 -17.93 38.70
N ILE A 155 8.04 -18.19 38.45
CA ILE A 155 8.70 -17.83 37.19
C ILE A 155 9.35 -19.07 36.58
N VAL A 156 9.47 -19.10 35.25
CA VAL A 156 10.16 -20.16 34.50
C VAL A 156 11.05 -19.52 33.42
N ILE A 157 12.30 -19.96 33.34
CA ILE A 157 13.22 -19.49 32.30
C ILE A 157 12.92 -20.21 30.98
N ARG A 158 12.61 -19.46 29.93
CA ARG A 158 12.25 -19.94 28.59
C ARG A 158 13.14 -19.33 27.51
N ASP A 159 13.26 -20.01 26.38
CA ASP A 159 14.07 -19.57 25.22
C ASP A 159 13.29 -18.72 24.18
N ALA A 160 12.02 -18.39 24.46
CA ALA A 160 11.22 -17.49 23.65
C ALA A 160 10.33 -16.58 24.52
N PRO A 161 9.95 -15.39 24.03
CA PRO A 161 9.12 -14.45 24.78
C PRO A 161 7.65 -14.88 24.89
N ASN A 162 6.89 -14.18 25.71
CA ASN A 162 5.43 -14.28 25.86
C ASN A 162 4.95 -15.66 26.36
N GLY A 163 5.76 -16.30 27.22
CA GLY A 163 5.48 -17.65 27.71
C GLY A 163 5.60 -18.75 26.65
N GLY A 164 6.10 -18.42 25.45
CA GLY A 164 6.37 -19.35 24.37
C GLY A 164 7.65 -20.15 24.58
N GLY A 165 8.05 -20.90 23.55
CA GLY A 165 9.32 -21.65 23.54
C GLY A 165 9.34 -22.85 24.50
N ASN A 166 10.55 -23.35 24.74
CA ASN A 166 10.84 -24.45 25.64
C ASN A 166 11.43 -23.93 26.96
N VAL A 167 11.22 -24.70 28.03
CA VAL A 167 11.91 -24.46 29.30
C VAL A 167 13.40 -24.73 29.12
N VAL A 168 14.25 -23.83 29.61
CA VAL A 168 15.70 -23.95 29.46
C VAL A 168 16.25 -24.96 30.48
N LEU A 169 16.30 -26.23 30.07
CA LEU A 169 16.88 -27.33 30.83
C LEU A 169 18.40 -27.44 30.57
N ASP A 170 18.94 -28.66 30.56
CA ASP A 170 20.34 -28.91 30.23
C ASP A 170 20.57 -28.64 28.73
N ARG A 171 21.60 -27.86 28.41
CA ARG A 171 21.98 -27.52 27.03
C ARG A 171 23.49 -27.48 26.90
N THR A 172 23.99 -27.73 25.69
CA THR A 172 25.41 -27.65 25.36
C THR A 172 25.65 -26.44 24.46
N TYR A 173 26.68 -25.66 24.78
CA TYR A 173 27.14 -24.50 24.03
C TYR A 173 28.64 -24.63 23.78
N TYR A 174 29.17 -23.88 22.82
CA TYR A 174 30.61 -23.71 22.65
C TYR A 174 31.04 -22.33 23.12
N GLN A 175 32.34 -22.19 23.40
CA GLN A 175 32.93 -20.91 23.77
C GLN A 175 32.61 -19.82 22.73
N GLY A 176 32.11 -18.68 23.20
CA GLY A 176 31.68 -17.55 22.39
C GLY A 176 30.19 -17.57 21.98
N ASP A 177 29.46 -18.66 22.23
CA ASP A 177 28.03 -18.74 21.88
C ASP A 177 27.20 -17.84 22.77
N THR A 178 26.12 -17.33 22.18
CA THR A 178 25.15 -16.46 22.84
C THR A 178 23.75 -16.98 22.63
N ASP A 179 22.91 -16.88 23.66
CA ASP A 179 21.49 -17.22 23.60
C ASP A 179 20.68 -16.20 24.42
N VAL A 180 19.38 -16.07 24.16
CA VAL A 180 18.48 -15.14 24.86
C VAL A 180 17.44 -15.91 25.66
N PHE A 181 17.38 -15.63 26.96
CA PHE A 181 16.41 -16.25 27.86
C PHE A 181 15.41 -15.23 28.38
N TYR A 182 14.18 -15.66 28.61
CA TYR A 182 13.05 -14.87 29.07
C TYR A 182 12.55 -15.40 30.41
N ALA A 183 12.19 -14.50 31.33
CA ALA A 183 11.65 -14.86 32.63
C ALA A 183 10.12 -14.84 32.58
N ALA A 184 9.51 -15.95 32.13
CA ALA A 184 8.06 -16.06 32.03
C ALA A 184 7.41 -16.20 33.41
N GLY A 185 6.52 -15.28 33.78
CA GLY A 185 5.77 -15.30 35.03
C GLY A 185 4.45 -16.06 34.91
N TYR A 186 4.09 -16.78 35.96
CA TYR A 186 2.85 -17.55 36.07
C TYR A 186 2.10 -17.19 37.35
N ASP A 187 0.77 -17.17 37.27
CA ASP A 187 -0.10 -16.97 38.42
C ASP A 187 -0.20 -18.21 39.32
N ALA A 188 -0.96 -18.12 40.42
CA ALA A 188 -1.14 -19.23 41.36
C ALA A 188 -1.85 -20.46 40.76
N ASN A 189 -2.52 -20.31 39.62
CA ASN A 189 -3.21 -21.39 38.91
C ASN A 189 -2.35 -22.00 37.79
N GLY A 190 -1.11 -21.52 37.60
CA GLY A 190 -0.20 -21.97 36.55
C GLY A 190 -0.51 -21.38 35.16
N SER A 191 -1.35 -20.35 35.07
CA SER A 191 -1.59 -19.61 33.82
C SER A 191 -0.53 -18.53 33.62
N TYR A 192 -0.18 -18.26 32.36
CA TYR A 192 0.82 -17.24 32.03
C TYR A 192 0.33 -15.84 32.43
N ALA A 193 1.11 -15.14 33.25
CA ALA A 193 0.77 -13.85 33.87
C ALA A 193 1.63 -12.68 33.34
N GLY A 194 2.41 -12.91 32.27
CA GLY A 194 3.33 -11.93 31.67
C GLY A 194 4.80 -12.18 32.01
N GLU A 195 5.70 -11.43 31.39
CA GLU A 195 7.13 -11.50 31.68
C GLU A 195 7.48 -10.85 33.02
N ALA A 196 8.33 -11.51 33.81
CA ALA A 196 8.82 -11.06 35.10
C ALA A 196 10.11 -10.24 34.92
N TYR A 197 10.17 -9.03 35.49
CA TYR A 197 11.39 -8.22 35.48
C TYR A 197 12.42 -8.78 36.47
N ALA A 198 13.23 -9.73 36.03
CA ALA A 198 14.12 -10.49 36.89
C ALA A 198 15.52 -9.86 37.02
N THR A 199 16.11 -10.08 38.20
CA THR A 199 17.58 -10.00 38.36
C THR A 199 18.16 -11.34 37.94
N TRP A 200 19.21 -11.32 37.12
CA TRP A 200 19.80 -12.48 36.47
C TRP A 200 21.22 -12.68 36.99
N ASN A 201 21.49 -13.85 37.52
CA ASN A 201 22.79 -14.20 38.08
C ASN A 201 23.29 -15.52 37.48
N VAL A 202 24.60 -15.71 37.51
CA VAL A 202 25.27 -16.95 37.12
C VAL A 202 26.07 -17.50 38.28
N ASN A 203 26.18 -18.83 38.35
CA ASN A 203 26.92 -19.50 39.41
C ASN A 203 28.44 -19.59 39.16
N THR A 204 28.90 -19.36 37.93
CA THR A 204 30.31 -19.47 37.53
C THR A 204 30.71 -18.33 36.61
N THR A 205 32.03 -18.12 36.47
CA THR A 205 32.61 -17.21 35.47
C THR A 205 32.71 -17.83 34.08
N ALA A 206 32.26 -19.09 33.91
CA ALA A 206 32.23 -19.77 32.62
C ALA A 206 31.27 -19.09 31.64
N CYS A 207 30.29 -18.36 32.15
CA CYS A 207 29.28 -17.64 31.39
C CYS A 207 29.08 -16.22 31.92
N LYS A 208 28.42 -15.39 31.11
CA LYS A 208 27.91 -14.08 31.51
C LYS A 208 26.46 -13.94 31.08
N VAL A 209 25.70 -13.18 31.85
CA VAL A 209 24.32 -12.78 31.55
C VAL A 209 24.18 -11.27 31.64
N THR A 210 23.24 -10.70 30.90
CA THR A 210 22.84 -9.29 31.07
C THR A 210 21.80 -9.18 32.19
N THR A 211 21.88 -8.14 33.03
CA THR A 211 20.97 -7.99 34.17
C THR A 211 20.84 -6.52 34.61
N PRO A 212 19.68 -6.09 35.15
CA PRO A 212 18.37 -6.77 35.24
C PRO A 212 17.52 -6.59 33.97
N GLY A 213 16.44 -7.38 33.83
CA GLY A 213 15.52 -7.28 32.70
C GLY A 213 14.48 -8.41 32.65
N THR A 214 13.48 -8.27 31.79
CA THR A 214 12.52 -9.36 31.47
C THR A 214 13.15 -10.48 30.65
N SER A 215 14.27 -10.18 30.00
CA SER A 215 15.12 -11.14 29.29
C SER A 215 16.58 -10.91 29.63
N THR A 216 17.40 -11.91 29.36
CA THR A 216 18.85 -11.85 29.48
C THR A 216 19.53 -12.46 28.26
N THR A 217 20.69 -11.92 27.89
CA THR A 217 21.58 -12.53 26.90
C THR A 217 22.65 -13.32 27.64
N PHE A 218 22.57 -14.65 27.52
CA PHE A 218 23.62 -15.57 27.93
C PHE A 218 24.80 -15.49 26.95
N THR A 219 26.02 -15.59 27.47
CA THR A 219 27.25 -15.70 26.67
C THR A 219 28.18 -16.72 27.32
N GLY A 220 28.56 -17.77 26.59
CA GLY A 220 29.60 -18.71 27.01
C GLY A 220 30.99 -18.11 26.88
N LEU A 221 31.73 -17.99 27.97
CA LEU A 221 33.06 -17.34 28.00
C LEU A 221 34.21 -18.34 28.11
N LEU A 222 34.07 -19.37 28.93
CA LEU A 222 35.09 -20.37 29.20
C LEU A 222 34.45 -21.75 29.25
N ALA A 223 35.21 -22.79 28.88
CA ALA A 223 34.73 -24.16 28.99
C ALA A 223 34.42 -24.51 30.46
N GLY A 224 33.25 -25.11 30.71
CA GLY A 224 32.76 -25.39 32.05
C GLY A 224 31.25 -25.51 32.11
N LYS A 225 30.69 -25.61 33.32
CA LYS A 225 29.23 -25.62 33.53
C LYS A 225 28.77 -24.27 34.08
N CYS A 226 27.60 -23.84 33.62
CA CYS A 226 26.94 -22.63 34.04
C CYS A 226 25.46 -22.92 34.35
N ILE A 227 24.94 -22.30 35.41
CA ILE A 227 23.52 -22.23 35.72
C ILE A 227 23.13 -20.77 35.77
N VAL A 228 22.11 -20.41 35.00
CA VAL A 228 21.53 -19.07 35.02
C VAL A 228 20.35 -19.08 35.98
N THR A 229 20.32 -18.13 36.91
CA THR A 229 19.25 -17.93 37.88
C THR A 229 18.54 -16.62 37.61
N ALA A 230 17.22 -16.67 37.42
CA ALA A 230 16.35 -15.51 37.39
C ALA A 230 15.68 -15.36 38.76
N THR A 231 15.65 -14.14 39.31
CA THR A 231 14.96 -13.82 40.56
C THR A 231 14.05 -12.62 40.37
N TYR A 232 12.76 -12.79 40.63
CA TYR A 232 11.74 -11.74 40.68
C TYR A 232 11.16 -11.66 42.09
N ASN A 233 11.38 -10.57 42.80
CA ASN A 233 11.02 -10.43 44.22
C ASN A 233 11.56 -11.61 45.07
N THR A 234 10.68 -12.46 45.59
CA THR A 234 11.03 -13.65 46.41
C THR A 234 10.99 -14.96 45.62
N VAL A 235 10.54 -14.95 44.37
CA VAL A 235 10.46 -16.14 43.52
C VAL A 235 11.67 -16.20 42.60
N SER A 236 12.25 -17.40 42.45
CA SER A 236 13.41 -17.62 41.58
C SER A 236 13.26 -18.92 40.80
N ASN A 237 13.90 -18.97 39.64
CA ASN A 237 14.00 -20.17 38.82
C ASN A 237 15.40 -20.27 38.24
N GLN A 238 15.83 -21.50 37.97
CA GLN A 238 17.16 -21.81 37.46
C GLN A 238 17.02 -22.62 36.19
N THR A 239 17.96 -22.41 35.27
CA THR A 239 18.13 -23.29 34.13
C THR A 239 18.64 -24.66 34.58
N GLY A 240 18.64 -25.63 33.66
CA GLY A 240 19.51 -26.80 33.80
C GLY A 240 21.00 -26.46 33.69
N ASN A 241 21.84 -27.48 33.64
CA ASN A 241 23.28 -27.35 33.43
C ASN A 241 23.58 -26.93 31.99
N LEU A 242 24.01 -25.68 31.81
CA LEU A 242 24.52 -25.17 30.54
C LEU A 242 26.00 -25.54 30.44
N THR A 243 26.31 -26.56 29.64
CA THR A 243 27.68 -27.06 29.47
C THR A 243 28.34 -26.33 28.31
N ILE A 244 29.39 -25.57 28.60
CA ILE A 244 30.17 -24.83 27.61
C ILE A 244 31.41 -25.66 27.28
N LEU A 245 31.55 -26.07 26.03
CA LEU A 245 32.71 -26.78 25.51
C LEU A 245 33.71 -25.78 24.93
N ALA A 246 34.99 -26.17 24.91
CA ALA A 246 35.99 -25.40 24.17
C ALA A 246 35.62 -25.37 22.68
N ARG A 247 36.00 -24.31 21.97
CA ARG A 247 35.82 -24.18 20.52
C ARG A 247 37.16 -24.37 19.81
N PRO A 248 37.53 -25.59 19.38
CA PRO A 248 38.75 -25.81 18.63
C PRO A 248 38.73 -24.98 17.35
N THR A 249 39.86 -24.40 16.97
CA THR A 249 40.00 -23.64 15.72
C THR A 249 40.96 -24.36 14.80
N VAL A 250 40.56 -24.54 13.54
CA VAL A 250 41.38 -25.06 12.46
C VAL A 250 41.42 -24.06 11.31
N TYR A 251 42.43 -24.16 10.46
CA TYR A 251 42.67 -23.21 9.38
C TYR A 251 42.72 -23.93 8.03
N VAL A 252 42.18 -23.29 6.99
CA VAL A 252 42.19 -23.76 5.61
C VAL A 252 42.87 -22.73 4.72
N ASP A 253 43.85 -23.16 3.93
CA ASP A 253 44.59 -22.33 2.97
C ASP A 253 45.08 -23.19 1.81
N ASP A 254 44.77 -22.83 0.55
CA ASP A 254 45.06 -23.69 -0.61
C ASP A 254 46.57 -23.90 -0.84
N ASP A 255 47.38 -22.95 -0.40
CA ASP A 255 48.86 -23.02 -0.41
C ASP A 255 49.46 -23.61 0.88
N GLY A 256 48.64 -23.90 1.89
CA GLY A 256 49.05 -24.47 3.18
C GLY A 256 49.80 -23.51 4.11
N VAL A 257 49.76 -22.19 3.87
CA VAL A 257 50.46 -21.19 4.70
C VAL A 257 49.67 -20.83 5.95
N CYS A 258 48.34 -20.65 5.84
CA CYS A 258 47.40 -20.27 6.90
C CYS A 258 47.88 -19.11 7.79
N GLY A 259 48.67 -18.18 7.24
CA GLY A 259 49.31 -17.12 8.02
C GLY A 259 50.21 -17.60 9.18
N GLY A 260 50.72 -18.83 9.11
CA GLY A 260 51.54 -19.47 10.15
C GLY A 260 50.76 -20.17 11.26
N ASN A 261 49.43 -20.27 11.15
CA ASN A 261 48.59 -20.93 12.16
C ASN A 261 48.49 -22.44 11.93
N THR A 262 48.30 -23.21 13.01
CA THR A 262 48.16 -24.68 12.95
C THR A 262 47.00 -25.18 13.81
N PRO A 263 46.34 -26.30 13.44
CA PRO A 263 46.56 -27.09 12.22
C PRO A 263 46.03 -26.38 10.95
N CYS A 264 46.79 -26.47 9.86
CA CYS A 264 46.49 -25.88 8.56
C CYS A 264 46.25 -26.99 7.54
N TYR A 265 45.12 -26.92 6.83
CA TYR A 265 44.72 -27.88 5.82
C TYR A 265 44.60 -27.20 4.46
N THR A 266 44.89 -27.92 3.39
CA THR A 266 44.83 -27.38 2.02
C THR A 266 43.44 -27.50 1.36
N THR A 267 42.50 -28.22 2.00
CA THR A 267 41.14 -28.45 1.49
C THR A 267 40.13 -28.36 2.63
N PHE A 268 38.88 -28.00 2.33
CA PHE A 268 37.85 -27.93 3.38
C PHE A 268 37.52 -29.33 3.90
N ASN A 269 37.44 -30.33 3.03
CA ASN A 269 37.15 -31.71 3.45
C ASN A 269 38.18 -32.23 4.45
N ALA A 270 39.48 -32.00 4.23
CA ALA A 270 40.51 -32.42 5.18
C ALA A 270 40.38 -31.68 6.53
N ALA A 271 40.02 -30.40 6.53
CA ALA A 271 39.75 -29.67 7.77
C ALA A 271 38.53 -30.22 8.51
N ILE A 272 37.40 -30.41 7.81
CA ILE A 272 36.15 -30.92 8.41
C ILE A 272 36.33 -32.34 8.94
N GLU A 273 37.04 -33.21 8.23
CA GLU A 273 37.34 -34.59 8.70
C GLU A 273 38.12 -34.59 10.02
N ASN A 274 39.00 -33.62 10.23
CA ASN A 274 39.86 -33.54 11.41
C ASN A 274 39.33 -32.62 12.53
N THR A 275 38.19 -31.94 12.34
CA THR A 275 37.53 -31.18 13.41
C THR A 275 36.58 -32.04 14.24
N THR A 276 36.21 -31.54 15.43
CA THR A 276 35.08 -32.06 16.21
C THR A 276 33.87 -31.14 16.07
N ASP A 277 32.71 -31.58 16.53
CA ASP A 277 31.53 -30.71 16.62
C ASP A 277 31.85 -29.44 17.45
N GLY A 278 31.22 -28.35 17.04
CA GLY A 278 31.44 -26.98 17.49
C GLY A 278 32.74 -26.31 17.07
N SER A 279 33.53 -26.93 16.20
CA SER A 279 34.80 -26.30 15.78
C SER A 279 34.58 -25.06 14.93
N LEU A 280 35.58 -24.18 14.97
CA LEU A 280 35.71 -23.00 14.11
C LEU A 280 36.71 -23.31 12.99
N VAL A 281 36.30 -23.12 11.73
CA VAL A 281 37.14 -23.26 10.54
C VAL A 281 37.37 -21.86 9.97
N ILE A 282 38.61 -21.40 9.93
CA ILE A 282 38.97 -20.10 9.35
C ILE A 282 39.61 -20.33 7.98
N VAL A 283 39.04 -19.70 6.94
CA VAL A 283 39.47 -19.88 5.55
C VAL A 283 40.25 -18.66 5.06
N TYR A 284 41.45 -18.91 4.52
CA TYR A 284 42.34 -17.91 3.95
C TYR A 284 42.06 -17.65 2.46
N PRO A 285 42.54 -16.53 1.88
CA PRO A 285 42.41 -16.23 0.47
C PRO A 285 42.98 -17.34 -0.41
N GLY A 286 42.17 -17.89 -1.31
CA GLY A 286 42.54 -19.03 -2.13
C GLY A 286 41.41 -19.43 -3.09
N THR A 287 41.71 -20.35 -3.99
CA THR A 287 40.71 -20.98 -4.88
C THR A 287 40.64 -22.47 -4.57
N TYR A 288 39.45 -22.94 -4.23
CA TYR A 288 39.18 -24.28 -3.71
C TYR A 288 38.25 -25.02 -4.67
N PRO A 289 38.79 -25.80 -5.63
CA PRO A 289 37.99 -26.60 -6.56
C PRO A 289 37.56 -27.91 -5.90
N GLU A 290 36.44 -27.90 -5.19
CA GLU A 290 36.00 -29.04 -4.39
C GLU A 290 34.49 -29.07 -4.12
N HIS A 291 34.02 -30.27 -3.76
CA HIS A 291 32.68 -30.51 -3.23
C HIS A 291 32.82 -30.84 -1.74
N VAL A 292 32.22 -30.03 -0.88
CA VAL A 292 32.42 -30.04 0.57
C VAL A 292 31.23 -30.69 1.27
N LEU A 293 31.49 -31.75 2.04
CA LEU A 293 30.50 -32.38 2.91
C LEU A 293 30.62 -31.83 4.33
N VAL A 294 29.60 -31.09 4.78
CA VAL A 294 29.53 -30.54 6.14
C VAL A 294 28.60 -31.41 6.99
N ASN A 295 29.19 -32.44 7.59
CA ASN A 295 28.50 -33.44 8.41
C ASN A 295 28.80 -33.32 9.92
N LYS A 296 29.41 -32.20 10.34
CA LYS A 296 29.71 -31.85 11.74
C LYS A 296 29.18 -30.46 12.03
N GLU A 297 28.86 -30.18 13.30
CA GLU A 297 28.43 -28.84 13.72
C GLU A 297 29.63 -27.89 13.65
N VAL A 298 29.78 -27.10 12.59
CA VAL A 298 30.98 -26.25 12.39
C VAL A 298 30.63 -24.85 11.93
N ARG A 299 31.47 -23.90 12.30
CA ARG A 299 31.42 -22.52 11.79
C ARG A 299 32.56 -22.30 10.82
N ILE A 300 32.25 -22.10 9.55
CA ILE A 300 33.20 -21.88 8.46
C ILE A 300 33.18 -20.39 8.11
N LEU A 301 34.25 -19.68 8.48
CA LEU A 301 34.38 -18.23 8.30
C LEU A 301 35.50 -17.91 7.32
N GLY A 302 35.13 -17.38 6.16
CA GLY A 302 36.09 -16.77 5.25
C GLY A 302 36.59 -15.43 5.78
N LEU A 303 37.88 -15.13 5.57
CA LEU A 303 38.43 -13.81 5.93
C LEU A 303 37.89 -12.70 5.01
N ASN A 304 37.62 -13.01 3.75
CA ASN A 304 37.10 -12.04 2.77
C ASN A 304 36.46 -12.73 1.57
N ARG A 305 35.16 -12.50 1.38
CA ARG A 305 34.41 -13.08 0.25
C ARG A 305 34.94 -12.72 -1.13
N TYR A 306 35.66 -11.61 -1.29
CA TYR A 306 36.18 -11.20 -2.60
C TYR A 306 37.50 -11.88 -3.01
N THR A 307 38.08 -12.70 -2.13
CA THR A 307 39.38 -13.35 -2.37
C THR A 307 39.37 -14.85 -2.08
N ILE A 308 38.22 -15.39 -1.67
CA ILE A 308 38.03 -16.81 -1.34
C ILE A 308 36.98 -17.34 -2.30
N PHE A 309 37.36 -18.31 -3.13
CA PHE A 309 36.50 -18.89 -4.16
C PHE A 309 36.39 -20.39 -3.94
N VAL A 310 35.21 -20.87 -3.57
CA VAL A 310 34.89 -22.30 -3.53
C VAL A 310 34.14 -22.64 -4.80
N ASP A 311 34.72 -23.49 -5.64
CA ASP A 311 34.33 -23.69 -7.03
C ASP A 311 33.90 -25.14 -7.29
N GLY A 312 32.67 -25.32 -7.77
CA GLY A 312 32.07 -26.62 -8.08
C GLY A 312 32.41 -27.19 -9.46
N GLY A 313 33.11 -26.45 -10.33
CA GLY A 313 33.51 -26.92 -11.66
C GLY A 313 32.37 -27.11 -12.68
N GLY A 314 31.17 -26.62 -12.39
CA GLY A 314 29.99 -26.61 -13.26
C GLY A 314 28.96 -27.71 -13.01
N ASP A 315 29.19 -28.62 -12.06
CA ASP A 315 28.26 -29.72 -11.71
C ASP A 315 28.33 -30.02 -10.21
N GLY A 316 27.50 -30.95 -9.71
CA GLY A 316 27.53 -31.40 -8.31
C GLY A 316 27.10 -30.35 -7.29
N ILE A 317 27.40 -30.61 -6.02
CA ILE A 317 27.04 -29.75 -4.89
C ILE A 317 28.33 -29.14 -4.32
N VAL A 318 28.44 -27.81 -4.21
CA VAL A 318 29.65 -27.18 -3.63
C VAL A 318 29.66 -27.36 -2.12
N PHE A 319 28.58 -27.01 -1.42
CA PHE A 319 28.40 -27.32 0.00
C PHE A 319 27.16 -28.18 0.22
N LEU A 320 27.38 -29.43 0.66
CA LEU A 320 26.31 -30.31 1.16
C LEU A 320 26.31 -30.26 2.69
N VAL A 321 25.32 -29.60 3.28
CA VAL A 321 25.17 -29.44 4.72
C VAL A 321 24.14 -30.44 5.24
N THR A 322 24.59 -31.35 6.11
CA THR A 322 23.74 -32.39 6.72
C THR A 322 23.77 -32.37 8.24
N ALA A 323 24.56 -31.49 8.85
CA ALA A 323 24.64 -31.31 10.29
C ALA A 323 23.94 -30.02 10.73
N ASN A 324 23.39 -30.05 11.94
CA ASN A 324 22.74 -28.89 12.55
C ASN A 324 23.76 -27.81 12.94
N ASN A 325 23.27 -26.59 13.20
CA ASN A 325 24.06 -25.50 13.77
C ASN A 325 25.34 -25.18 12.97
N VAL A 326 25.27 -25.31 11.65
CA VAL A 326 26.36 -24.98 10.73
C VAL A 326 26.30 -23.50 10.37
N GLU A 327 27.45 -22.82 10.37
CA GLU A 327 27.55 -21.44 9.86
C GLU A 327 28.49 -21.39 8.65
N LEU A 328 28.01 -20.87 7.53
CA LEU A 328 28.80 -20.57 6.33
C LEU A 328 28.84 -19.06 6.14
N SER A 329 30.02 -18.45 6.18
CA SER A 329 30.12 -17.00 6.01
C SER A 329 31.33 -16.45 5.29
N ASN A 330 31.11 -15.30 4.64
CA ASN A 330 32.13 -14.41 4.09
C ASN A 330 33.08 -15.09 3.07
N MET A 331 32.53 -15.90 2.17
CA MET A 331 33.22 -16.51 1.03
C MET A 331 32.45 -16.32 -0.29
N THR A 332 33.12 -16.50 -1.43
CA THR A 332 32.45 -16.67 -2.72
C THR A 332 32.27 -18.16 -2.99
N ILE A 333 31.06 -18.57 -3.35
CA ILE A 333 30.68 -19.93 -3.72
C ILE A 333 30.15 -19.85 -5.15
N GLN A 334 30.64 -20.73 -6.03
CA GLN A 334 30.34 -20.61 -7.45
C GLN A 334 30.43 -21.92 -8.23
N GLU A 335 29.86 -21.89 -9.44
CA GLU A 335 29.99 -22.95 -10.45
C GLU A 335 29.45 -24.31 -9.95
N GLY A 336 28.45 -24.34 -9.07
CA GLY A 336 27.76 -25.56 -8.68
C GLY A 336 26.51 -25.85 -9.52
N LYS A 337 26.15 -27.14 -9.64
CA LYS A 337 24.73 -27.45 -9.91
C LYS A 337 23.88 -26.99 -8.72
N TYR A 338 24.35 -27.27 -7.50
CA TYR A 338 23.88 -26.64 -6.27
C TYR A 338 25.07 -25.99 -5.58
N ASP A 339 25.07 -24.68 -5.37
CA ASP A 339 26.14 -24.02 -4.62
C ASP A 339 26.04 -24.39 -3.13
N ILE A 340 24.85 -24.26 -2.54
CA ILE A 340 24.59 -24.73 -1.18
C ILE A 340 23.33 -25.60 -1.17
N TYR A 341 23.45 -26.81 -0.68
CA TYR A 341 22.35 -27.73 -0.43
C TYR A 341 22.31 -28.07 1.06
N VAL A 342 21.21 -27.71 1.72
CA VAL A 342 20.99 -28.00 3.14
C VAL A 342 19.93 -29.08 3.25
N ASP A 343 20.32 -30.26 3.72
CA ASP A 343 19.46 -31.44 3.80
C ASP A 343 19.17 -31.81 5.25
N GLN A 344 17.92 -31.64 5.68
CA GLN A 344 17.43 -32.06 7.01
C GLN A 344 18.29 -31.52 8.17
N ALA A 345 18.87 -30.34 7.99
CA ALA A 345 19.69 -29.67 8.99
C ALA A 345 18.94 -28.46 9.59
N ASN A 346 19.04 -28.33 10.91
CA ASN A 346 18.39 -27.28 11.69
C ASN A 346 19.39 -26.19 12.09
N ASP A 347 18.90 -24.99 12.36
CA ASP A 347 19.68 -23.87 12.92
C ASP A 347 20.88 -23.45 12.05
N THR A 348 20.80 -23.69 10.73
CA THR A 348 21.89 -23.38 9.80
C THR A 348 21.95 -21.88 9.51
N LYS A 349 23.15 -21.28 9.50
CA LYS A 349 23.38 -19.86 9.22
C LYS A 349 24.18 -19.68 7.94
N ILE A 350 23.58 -19.03 6.94
CA ILE A 350 24.27 -18.71 5.68
C ILE A 350 24.31 -17.18 5.57
N VAL A 351 25.48 -16.57 5.79
CA VAL A 351 25.57 -15.12 5.93
C VAL A 351 26.75 -14.48 5.22
N TYR A 352 26.54 -13.28 4.67
CA TYR A 352 27.58 -12.46 4.01
C TYR A 352 28.28 -13.10 2.80
N ASN A 353 27.74 -14.18 2.23
CA ASN A 353 28.36 -14.86 1.09
C ASN A 353 28.04 -14.17 -0.24
N LEU A 354 28.89 -14.42 -1.24
CA LEU A 354 28.60 -14.15 -2.65
C LEU A 354 28.40 -15.51 -3.34
N ILE A 355 27.20 -15.76 -3.84
CA ILE A 355 26.82 -17.03 -4.48
C ILE A 355 26.53 -16.72 -5.94
N ARG A 356 27.23 -17.37 -6.89
CA ARG A 356 27.13 -17.01 -8.30
C ARG A 356 27.43 -18.12 -9.30
N ASN A 357 26.87 -18.02 -10.50
CA ASN A 357 27.08 -18.99 -11.59
C ASN A 357 26.62 -20.41 -11.21
N TYR A 358 25.37 -20.54 -10.79
CA TYR A 358 24.79 -21.80 -10.34
C TYR A 358 23.56 -22.22 -11.15
N SER A 359 23.23 -23.51 -11.11
CA SER A 359 21.85 -23.93 -11.45
C SER A 359 20.91 -23.63 -10.28
N TYR A 360 21.29 -24.02 -9.06
CA TYR A 360 20.59 -23.71 -7.82
C TYR A 360 21.55 -23.05 -6.82
N GLY A 361 21.25 -21.84 -6.37
CA GLY A 361 22.14 -21.09 -5.47
C GLY A 361 22.11 -21.66 -4.06
N ILE A 362 20.94 -21.57 -3.41
CA ILE A 362 20.70 -22.19 -2.11
C ILE A 362 19.45 -23.05 -2.20
N TYR A 363 19.56 -24.31 -1.81
CA TYR A 363 18.44 -25.24 -1.72
C TYR A 363 18.28 -25.71 -0.27
N PHE A 364 17.13 -25.44 0.32
CA PHE A 364 16.73 -25.93 1.63
C PHE A 364 15.74 -27.08 1.48
N ASN A 365 16.12 -28.26 1.99
CA ASN A 365 15.28 -29.44 1.99
C ASN A 365 14.95 -29.85 3.44
N ARG A 366 13.69 -29.71 3.85
CA ARG A 366 13.17 -30.17 5.15
C ARG A 366 13.94 -29.60 6.35
N THR A 367 14.36 -28.35 6.26
CA THR A 367 15.12 -27.64 7.29
C THR A 367 14.22 -26.96 8.31
N HIS A 368 14.77 -26.70 9.50
CA HIS A 368 14.10 -25.93 10.55
C HIS A 368 14.97 -24.78 11.05
N ASP A 369 14.34 -23.62 11.22
CA ASP A 369 14.94 -22.43 11.86
C ASP A 369 16.27 -21.97 11.22
N ALA A 370 16.47 -22.21 9.92
CA ALA A 370 17.65 -21.72 9.22
C ALA A 370 17.60 -20.20 9.04
N PHE A 371 18.76 -19.54 9.14
CA PHE A 371 18.89 -18.09 9.01
C PHE A 371 19.82 -17.70 7.87
N THR A 372 19.24 -17.15 6.79
CA THR A 372 19.96 -16.75 5.58
C THR A 372 19.87 -15.25 5.41
N ALA A 373 21.00 -14.55 5.56
CA ALA A 373 21.01 -13.10 5.51
C ALA A 373 22.28 -12.43 4.97
N TRP A 374 22.11 -11.25 4.38
CA TRP A 374 23.21 -10.43 3.80
C TRP A 374 24.02 -11.12 2.71
N ASN A 375 23.44 -12.11 2.05
CA ASN A 375 24.06 -12.75 0.90
C ASN A 375 23.73 -11.98 -0.39
N LEU A 376 24.66 -12.02 -1.33
CA LEU A 376 24.42 -11.64 -2.72
C LEU A 376 24.33 -12.93 -3.53
N ILE A 377 23.14 -13.25 -4.03
CA ILE A 377 22.79 -14.48 -4.73
C ILE A 377 22.47 -14.09 -6.17
N THR A 378 23.39 -14.35 -7.10
CA THR A 378 23.30 -13.75 -8.42
C THR A 378 23.79 -14.61 -9.57
N THR A 379 23.41 -14.27 -10.81
CA THR A 379 23.88 -14.91 -12.05
C THR A 379 23.71 -16.44 -12.04
N GLY A 380 22.48 -16.92 -11.86
CA GLY A 380 22.17 -18.36 -11.92
C GLY A 380 20.76 -18.64 -12.44
N GLN A 381 20.27 -19.88 -12.32
CA GLN A 381 18.92 -20.22 -12.77
C GLN A 381 17.87 -20.06 -11.66
N TYR A 382 18.09 -20.73 -10.52
CA TYR A 382 17.23 -20.74 -9.34
C TYR A 382 18.01 -20.18 -8.15
N GLY A 383 17.67 -18.99 -7.64
CA GLY A 383 18.42 -18.34 -6.56
C GLY A 383 18.30 -19.04 -5.21
N VAL A 384 17.13 -18.96 -4.58
CA VAL A 384 16.83 -19.63 -3.29
C VAL A 384 15.60 -20.52 -3.43
N VAL A 385 15.72 -21.78 -3.06
CA VAL A 385 14.62 -22.74 -3.08
C VAL A 385 14.36 -23.26 -1.67
N THR A 386 13.09 -23.21 -1.24
CA THR A 386 12.63 -23.82 0.01
C THR A 386 11.66 -24.95 -0.29
N ASP A 387 11.94 -26.11 0.30
CA ASP A 387 11.18 -27.34 0.09
C ASP A 387 10.85 -27.99 1.44
N HIS A 388 9.57 -27.98 1.82
CA HIS A 388 9.06 -28.49 3.09
C HIS A 388 9.80 -27.96 4.34
N VAL A 389 10.21 -26.68 4.32
CA VAL A 389 10.95 -26.09 5.44
C VAL A 389 10.00 -25.54 6.51
N HIS A 390 10.51 -25.38 7.73
CA HIS A 390 9.73 -24.89 8.86
C HIS A 390 10.43 -23.72 9.55
N ASN A 391 9.79 -22.55 9.51
CA ASN A 391 10.24 -21.33 10.19
C ASN A 391 11.63 -20.80 9.79
N ASP A 392 12.13 -21.19 8.61
CA ASP A 392 13.34 -20.60 8.04
C ASP A 392 13.17 -19.10 7.77
N ALA A 393 14.26 -18.35 7.89
CA ALA A 393 14.31 -16.90 7.74
C ALA A 393 15.30 -16.51 6.64
N VAL A 394 14.79 -16.28 5.44
CA VAL A 394 15.54 -15.67 4.33
C VAL A 394 15.31 -14.16 4.32
N ARG A 395 16.27 -13.36 4.79
CA ARG A 395 16.10 -11.90 4.99
C ARG A 395 17.31 -11.07 4.61
N TRP A 396 17.11 -9.82 4.20
CA TRP A 396 18.21 -8.88 3.87
C TRP A 396 19.20 -9.40 2.82
N ASN A 397 18.74 -10.30 1.94
CA ASN A 397 19.54 -10.78 0.82
C ASN A 397 19.27 -9.92 -0.41
N THR A 398 20.25 -9.87 -1.31
CA THR A 398 20.08 -9.38 -2.67
C THR A 398 20.06 -10.58 -3.61
N ILE A 399 18.94 -10.79 -4.28
CA ILE A 399 18.69 -11.93 -5.17
C ILE A 399 18.44 -11.37 -6.57
N ALA A 400 19.40 -11.56 -7.47
CA ALA A 400 19.40 -10.83 -8.73
C ALA A 400 19.97 -11.58 -9.92
N TRP A 401 19.55 -11.23 -11.14
CA TRP A 401 20.07 -11.83 -12.36
C TRP A 401 19.86 -13.35 -12.42
N ASN A 402 18.72 -13.84 -11.93
CA ASN A 402 18.33 -15.24 -12.06
C ASN A 402 17.45 -15.45 -13.29
N THR A 403 17.81 -16.44 -14.12
CA THR A 403 17.16 -16.66 -15.42
C THR A 403 15.82 -17.37 -15.32
N VAL A 404 15.50 -18.01 -14.18
CA VAL A 404 14.22 -18.71 -13.97
C VAL A 404 13.50 -18.13 -12.76
N TYR A 405 14.04 -18.33 -11.55
CA TYR A 405 13.46 -17.82 -10.30
C TYR A 405 14.53 -17.18 -9.42
N GLY A 406 14.24 -16.01 -8.86
CA GLY A 406 15.01 -15.45 -7.75
C GLY A 406 14.83 -16.30 -6.50
N ALA A 407 13.57 -16.54 -6.10
CA ALA A 407 13.23 -17.46 -5.05
C ALA A 407 11.98 -18.27 -5.38
N LYS A 408 11.93 -19.52 -4.90
CA LYS A 408 10.79 -20.41 -5.05
C LYS A 408 10.52 -21.19 -3.77
N ASP A 409 9.24 -21.34 -3.43
CA ASP A 409 8.79 -22.14 -2.31
C ASP A 409 7.82 -23.25 -2.77
N TYR A 410 8.05 -24.49 -2.32
CA TYR A 410 7.30 -25.67 -2.75
C TYR A 410 6.22 -26.14 -1.79
N ASP A 411 6.41 -26.09 -0.46
CA ASP A 411 5.41 -26.55 0.53
C ASP A 411 5.87 -26.19 1.96
N SER A 412 6.34 -24.96 2.18
CA SER A 412 7.01 -24.61 3.44
C SER A 412 6.11 -23.92 4.46
N SER A 413 6.20 -24.36 5.71
CA SER A 413 5.51 -23.74 6.84
C SER A 413 6.30 -22.55 7.39
N LEU A 414 6.20 -21.44 6.68
CA LEU A 414 6.97 -20.23 6.96
C LEU A 414 6.14 -19.30 7.84
N ARG A 415 6.71 -18.75 8.93
CA ARG A 415 6.01 -17.73 9.74
C ARG A 415 6.36 -16.32 9.29
N ASN A 416 7.64 -16.08 8.96
CA ASN A 416 8.22 -14.77 8.61
C ASN A 416 9.45 -14.92 7.69
N CYS A 417 9.29 -15.70 6.61
CA CYS A 417 10.35 -15.96 5.64
C CYS A 417 10.24 -15.01 4.45
N PHE A 418 11.35 -14.78 3.74
CA PHE A 418 11.43 -13.89 2.58
C PHE A 418 11.07 -12.42 2.87
N ASN A 419 11.45 -11.89 4.04
CA ASN A 419 11.20 -10.48 4.39
C ASN A 419 12.43 -9.60 4.23
N TRP A 420 12.21 -8.33 3.88
CA TRP A 420 13.26 -7.31 3.73
C TRP A 420 14.39 -7.67 2.75
N ASN A 421 14.09 -8.44 1.71
CA ASN A 421 15.01 -8.77 0.64
C ASN A 421 14.90 -7.77 -0.53
N GLN A 422 15.93 -7.77 -1.36
CA GLN A 422 15.99 -7.04 -2.62
C GLN A 422 15.98 -8.04 -3.77
N PHE A 423 14.97 -7.97 -4.64
CA PHE A 423 14.85 -8.82 -5.81
C PHE A 423 14.91 -7.99 -7.09
N HIS A 424 15.91 -8.22 -7.94
CA HIS A 424 15.99 -7.45 -9.18
C HIS A 424 16.61 -8.14 -10.38
N ASP A 425 16.20 -7.72 -11.58
CA ASP A 425 16.70 -8.26 -12.83
C ASP A 425 16.54 -9.80 -12.91
N ASN A 426 15.49 -10.36 -12.32
CA ASN A 426 15.14 -11.78 -12.42
C ASN A 426 14.00 -11.98 -13.43
N HIS A 427 13.91 -13.19 -14.01
CA HIS A 427 12.72 -13.56 -14.79
C HIS A 427 11.47 -13.57 -13.88
N ILE A 428 11.43 -14.45 -12.87
CA ILE A 428 10.44 -14.37 -11.79
C ILE A 428 11.18 -14.13 -10.47
N ALA A 429 10.92 -13.06 -9.75
CA ALA A 429 11.64 -12.78 -8.50
C ALA A 429 11.24 -13.70 -7.35
N TYR A 430 9.94 -13.90 -7.13
CA TYR A 430 9.43 -14.85 -6.15
C TYR A 430 8.22 -15.61 -6.68
N TRP A 431 8.25 -16.95 -6.58
CA TRP A 431 7.12 -17.81 -6.92
C TRP A 431 6.69 -18.66 -5.72
N TYR A 432 5.41 -18.54 -5.36
CA TYR A 432 4.75 -19.31 -4.31
C TYR A 432 3.65 -20.18 -4.92
N ASP A 433 3.82 -21.50 -4.86
CA ASP A 433 2.90 -22.50 -5.44
C ASP A 433 2.91 -23.77 -4.59
N PRO A 434 2.35 -23.71 -3.36
CA PRO A 434 2.26 -24.89 -2.51
C PRO A 434 1.12 -25.81 -2.95
N ASN A 435 1.34 -27.10 -2.78
CA ASN A 435 0.38 -28.14 -3.12
C ASN A 435 -0.46 -28.56 -1.90
N GLU A 436 -0.15 -28.05 -0.71
CA GLU A 436 -0.85 -28.35 0.53
C GLU A 436 -1.44 -27.09 1.23
N PRO A 437 -2.51 -27.24 2.04
CA PRO A 437 -3.09 -26.13 2.80
C PRO A 437 -2.18 -25.71 3.96
N LEU A 438 -1.37 -24.67 3.74
CA LEU A 438 -0.46 -24.10 4.73
C LEU A 438 -1.07 -22.91 5.48
N ALA A 439 -0.53 -22.62 6.67
CA ALA A 439 -0.89 -21.43 7.43
C ALA A 439 -0.48 -20.16 6.66
N PRO A 440 -1.24 -19.05 6.77
CA PRO A 440 -0.87 -17.82 6.12
C PRO A 440 0.44 -17.27 6.67
N PHE A 441 1.32 -16.79 5.78
CA PHE A 441 2.57 -16.13 6.16
C PHE A 441 2.66 -14.72 5.59
N GLU A 442 3.58 -13.94 6.14
CA GLU A 442 3.77 -12.54 5.78
C GLU A 442 5.00 -12.37 4.89
N PHE A 443 4.80 -11.76 3.72
CA PHE A 443 5.83 -11.29 2.80
C PHE A 443 5.90 -9.77 2.94
N ASP A 444 6.82 -9.29 3.78
CA ASP A 444 6.91 -7.90 4.24
C ASP A 444 8.22 -7.20 3.86
N GLY A 445 8.08 -5.93 3.48
CA GLY A 445 9.18 -4.98 3.42
C GLY A 445 10.21 -5.26 2.32
N ASN A 446 9.86 -6.07 1.31
CA ASN A 446 10.72 -6.38 0.18
C ASN A 446 10.74 -5.24 -0.83
N VAL A 447 11.85 -5.13 -1.56
CA VAL A 447 11.99 -4.19 -2.69
C VAL A 447 12.26 -4.98 -3.95
N LEU A 448 11.36 -4.91 -4.92
CA LEU A 448 11.39 -5.71 -6.14
C LEU A 448 11.39 -4.82 -7.38
N TRP A 449 12.43 -4.87 -8.21
CA TRP A 449 12.52 -4.02 -9.40
C TRP A 449 13.14 -4.68 -10.62
N ASN A 450 12.77 -4.21 -11.82
CA ASN A 450 13.27 -4.73 -13.10
C ASN A 450 13.11 -6.24 -13.28
N ASN A 451 12.12 -6.87 -12.66
CA ASN A 451 11.82 -8.28 -12.90
C ASN A 451 10.77 -8.40 -14.00
N ASP A 452 10.78 -9.49 -14.77
CA ASP A 452 9.69 -9.74 -15.73
C ASP A 452 8.38 -9.98 -14.97
N ILE A 453 8.45 -10.77 -13.91
CA ILE A 453 7.40 -10.93 -12.90
C ILE A 453 8.02 -10.81 -11.50
N ALA A 454 7.54 -9.88 -10.67
CA ALA A 454 8.12 -9.71 -9.34
C ALA A 454 7.62 -10.76 -8.33
N VAL A 455 6.31 -10.92 -8.19
CA VAL A 455 5.71 -11.98 -7.37
C VAL A 455 4.65 -12.71 -8.17
N GLN A 456 4.74 -14.04 -8.22
CA GLN A 456 3.71 -14.93 -8.74
C GLN A 456 3.19 -15.83 -7.62
N VAL A 457 1.87 -15.97 -7.53
CA VAL A 457 1.22 -16.87 -6.59
C VAL A 457 0.16 -17.69 -7.30
N THR A 458 0.26 -19.02 -7.18
CA THR A 458 -0.60 -19.96 -7.88
C THR A 458 -1.21 -20.96 -6.90
N ASN A 459 -2.53 -21.13 -6.92
CA ASN A 459 -3.31 -22.08 -6.10
C ASN A 459 -2.90 -22.19 -4.61
N GLY A 460 -2.33 -21.12 -4.04
CA GLY A 460 -1.74 -21.14 -2.72
C GLY A 460 -2.71 -20.70 -1.62
N PRO A 461 -2.46 -21.12 -0.36
CA PRO A 461 -3.15 -20.59 0.81
C PRO A 461 -2.80 -19.11 1.00
N ALA A 462 -3.50 -18.44 1.91
CA ALA A 462 -3.46 -16.99 2.06
C ALA A 462 -2.04 -16.42 2.35
N LEU A 463 -1.40 -15.85 1.34
CA LEU A 463 -0.20 -15.00 1.49
C LEU A 463 -0.62 -13.56 1.83
N ARG A 464 0.06 -12.96 2.81
CA ARG A 464 -0.12 -11.54 3.19
C ARG A 464 1.04 -10.73 2.64
N LEU A 465 0.78 -9.87 1.67
CA LEU A 465 1.78 -8.95 1.11
C LEU A 465 1.61 -7.58 1.74
N THR A 466 2.61 -7.15 2.52
CA THR A 466 2.59 -5.91 3.30
C THR A 466 3.87 -5.09 3.10
N ASN A 467 3.74 -3.76 3.02
CA ASN A 467 4.86 -2.82 2.94
C ASN A 467 5.92 -3.12 1.84
N ASN A 468 5.57 -3.86 0.79
CA ASN A 468 6.50 -4.14 -0.29
C ASN A 468 6.52 -2.98 -1.29
N THR A 469 7.67 -2.79 -1.93
CA THR A 469 7.85 -1.79 -2.98
C THR A 469 8.20 -2.46 -4.29
N PHE A 470 7.32 -2.33 -5.28
CA PHE A 470 7.47 -2.87 -6.62
C PHE A 470 7.76 -1.75 -7.63
N ARG A 471 8.90 -1.77 -8.33
CA ARG A 471 9.29 -0.70 -9.26
C ARG A 471 9.68 -1.24 -10.64
N ASN A 472 9.15 -0.68 -11.71
CA ASN A 472 9.62 -0.96 -13.08
C ASN A 472 9.67 -2.46 -13.42
N ASN A 473 8.69 -3.24 -12.96
CA ASN A 473 8.54 -4.65 -13.32
C ASN A 473 7.58 -4.79 -14.51
N GLY A 474 7.71 -5.89 -15.27
CA GLY A 474 6.73 -6.25 -16.29
C GLY A 474 5.36 -6.52 -15.64
N ARG A 475 5.33 -7.48 -14.70
CA ARG A 475 4.20 -7.69 -13.79
C ARG A 475 4.71 -7.61 -12.36
N ALA A 476 4.16 -6.73 -11.53
CA ALA A 476 4.58 -6.66 -10.13
C ALA A 476 3.96 -7.77 -9.29
N LEU A 477 2.67 -8.04 -9.43
CA LEU A 477 1.99 -9.10 -8.70
C LEU A 477 1.02 -9.84 -9.61
N LEU A 478 1.23 -11.15 -9.78
CA LEU A 478 0.35 -12.06 -10.49
C LEU A 478 -0.26 -13.06 -9.50
N ILE A 479 -1.60 -13.08 -9.42
CA ILE A 479 -2.37 -13.93 -8.51
C ILE A 479 -3.27 -14.84 -9.34
N GLU A 480 -3.08 -16.16 -9.21
CA GLU A 480 -3.84 -17.17 -9.94
C GLU A 480 -4.51 -18.11 -8.93
N GLY A 481 -5.84 -18.08 -8.84
CA GLY A 481 -6.63 -18.99 -8.02
C GLY A 481 -6.39 -18.90 -6.50
N SER A 482 -5.79 -17.81 -6.00
CA SER A 482 -5.32 -17.69 -4.62
C SER A 482 -5.92 -16.47 -3.89
N ASP A 483 -6.50 -16.68 -2.71
CA ASP A 483 -7.15 -15.63 -1.92
C ASP A 483 -6.16 -14.85 -1.06
N LEU A 484 -5.48 -13.87 -1.67
CA LEU A 484 -4.41 -13.12 -1.02
C LEU A 484 -4.89 -11.84 -0.35
N ASN A 485 -4.18 -11.40 0.68
CA ASN A 485 -4.34 -10.06 1.24
C ASN A 485 -3.15 -9.17 0.87
N VAL A 486 -3.39 -8.23 -0.04
CA VAL A 486 -2.42 -7.27 -0.56
C VAL A 486 -2.72 -5.92 0.06
N SER A 487 -1.91 -5.47 1.00
CA SER A 487 -2.16 -4.19 1.68
C SER A 487 -0.91 -3.37 1.99
N ALA A 488 -1.06 -2.04 1.99
CA ALA A 488 0.03 -1.10 2.28
C ALA A 488 1.28 -1.26 1.38
N ASN A 489 1.12 -1.79 0.16
CA ASN A 489 2.21 -1.91 -0.80
C ASN A 489 2.30 -0.67 -1.71
N ARG A 490 3.48 -0.43 -2.26
CA ARG A 490 3.76 0.65 -3.20
C ARG A 490 4.15 0.07 -4.56
N PHE A 491 3.30 0.29 -5.56
CA PHE A 491 3.53 -0.11 -6.95
C PHE A 491 3.89 1.11 -7.79
N GLN A 492 5.09 1.14 -8.36
CA GLN A 492 5.61 2.27 -9.12
C GLN A 492 6.07 1.86 -10.52
N ASP A 493 5.60 2.57 -11.55
CA ASP A 493 6.14 2.47 -12.91
C ASP A 493 6.17 1.05 -13.49
N ASN A 494 5.29 0.15 -13.01
CA ASN A 494 5.19 -1.21 -13.54
C ASN A 494 4.31 -1.23 -14.79
N PHE A 495 4.52 -2.18 -15.69
CA PHE A 495 3.61 -2.35 -16.81
C PHE A 495 2.24 -2.85 -16.30
N ILE A 496 2.19 -3.93 -15.53
CA ILE A 496 1.01 -4.32 -14.76
C ILE A 496 1.38 -4.37 -13.27
N ALA A 497 0.67 -3.60 -12.43
CA ALA A 497 0.96 -3.60 -11.00
C ALA A 497 0.35 -4.81 -10.28
N VAL A 498 -0.97 -5.03 -10.41
CA VAL A 498 -1.63 -6.20 -9.83
C VAL A 498 -2.52 -6.87 -10.89
N GLU A 499 -2.29 -8.15 -11.14
CA GLU A 499 -3.08 -9.00 -12.01
C GLU A 499 -3.71 -10.13 -11.18
N VAL A 500 -5.03 -10.28 -11.26
CA VAL A 500 -5.80 -11.25 -10.48
C VAL A 500 -6.65 -12.12 -11.39
N VAL A 501 -6.49 -13.44 -11.30
CA VAL A 501 -7.22 -14.42 -12.11
C VAL A 501 -7.91 -15.44 -11.20
N GLY A 502 -9.24 -15.49 -11.24
CA GLY A 502 -10.02 -16.53 -10.55
C GLY A 502 -9.92 -16.53 -9.02
N ALA A 503 -9.71 -15.38 -8.37
CA ALA A 503 -9.45 -15.27 -6.93
C ALA A 503 -10.42 -14.33 -6.16
N ALA A 504 -10.58 -14.58 -4.86
CA ALA A 504 -11.48 -13.90 -3.92
C ALA A 504 -10.75 -13.09 -2.82
N GLY A 505 -9.50 -12.69 -3.06
CA GLY A 505 -8.67 -11.97 -2.11
C GLY A 505 -9.07 -10.50 -1.85
N ASN A 506 -8.16 -9.76 -1.22
CA ASN A 506 -8.30 -8.34 -0.90
C ASN A 506 -7.09 -7.55 -1.43
N VAL A 507 -7.34 -6.48 -2.17
CA VAL A 507 -6.34 -5.48 -2.59
C VAL A 507 -6.73 -4.17 -1.95
N THR A 508 -6.10 -3.84 -0.81
CA THR A 508 -6.56 -2.72 0.03
C THR A 508 -5.47 -1.76 0.48
N ALA A 509 -5.74 -0.47 0.53
CA ALA A 509 -4.79 0.54 1.04
C ALA A 509 -3.41 0.51 0.35
N ASN A 510 -3.35 0.18 -0.94
CA ASN A 510 -2.11 0.21 -1.73
C ASN A 510 -1.99 1.54 -2.49
N THR A 511 -0.75 1.94 -2.76
CA THR A 511 -0.45 3.12 -3.58
C THR A 511 0.10 2.67 -4.94
N PHE A 512 -0.57 3.09 -6.00
CA PHE A 512 -0.18 2.88 -7.39
C PHE A 512 0.23 4.23 -7.99
N THR A 513 1.47 4.34 -8.49
CA THR A 513 1.99 5.55 -9.12
C THR A 513 2.69 5.18 -10.43
N GLY A 514 2.42 5.83 -11.56
CA GLY A 514 3.22 5.60 -12.77
C GLY A 514 2.92 4.31 -13.55
N ASN A 515 2.03 3.44 -13.05
CA ASN A 515 1.81 2.12 -13.64
C ASN A 515 0.97 2.21 -14.92
N THR A 516 1.27 1.38 -15.93
CA THR A 516 0.46 1.34 -17.15
C THR A 516 -0.94 0.78 -16.85
N PHE A 517 -1.01 -0.33 -16.12
CA PHE A 517 -2.22 -0.90 -15.55
C PHE A 517 -2.08 -1.02 -14.02
N ALA A 518 -2.94 -0.35 -13.24
CA ALA A 518 -2.86 -0.45 -11.78
C ALA A 518 -3.45 -1.78 -11.26
N VAL A 519 -4.69 -2.11 -11.63
CA VAL A 519 -5.30 -3.40 -11.27
C VAL A 519 -6.00 -4.00 -12.49
N MET A 520 -5.63 -5.24 -12.83
CA MET A 520 -6.29 -6.07 -13.82
C MET A 520 -6.92 -7.29 -13.14
N CYS A 521 -8.16 -7.60 -13.47
CA CYS A 521 -8.83 -8.77 -12.93
C CYS A 521 -9.66 -9.56 -13.95
N THR A 522 -9.61 -10.89 -13.85
CA THR A 522 -10.34 -11.81 -14.73
C THR A 522 -11.04 -12.87 -13.88
N ASP A 523 -12.37 -12.97 -14.01
CA ASP A 523 -13.23 -13.93 -13.29
C ASP A 523 -12.98 -13.93 -11.77
N ALA A 524 -12.67 -12.75 -11.21
CA ALA A 524 -12.30 -12.58 -9.81
C ALA A 524 -13.45 -12.02 -8.97
N SER A 525 -13.51 -12.41 -7.70
CA SER A 525 -14.43 -11.87 -6.68
C SER A 525 -13.71 -11.00 -5.64
N THR A 526 -12.48 -10.59 -5.95
CA THR A 526 -11.58 -9.82 -5.08
C THR A 526 -12.18 -8.48 -4.63
N THR A 527 -11.92 -8.08 -3.38
CA THR A 527 -12.26 -6.74 -2.89
C THR A 527 -11.12 -5.77 -3.16
N ILE A 528 -11.37 -4.76 -3.99
CA ILE A 528 -10.44 -3.68 -4.31
C ILE A 528 -10.91 -2.42 -3.57
N SER A 529 -10.25 -2.04 -2.48
CA SER A 529 -10.73 -0.90 -1.68
C SER A 529 -9.68 0.00 -1.06
N ALA A 530 -10.00 1.28 -0.91
CA ALA A 530 -9.13 2.27 -0.27
C ALA A 530 -7.73 2.38 -0.92
N ASN A 531 -7.60 2.03 -2.20
CA ASN A 531 -6.35 2.20 -2.93
C ASN A 531 -6.26 3.61 -3.54
N THR A 532 -5.05 4.11 -3.67
CA THR A 532 -4.77 5.38 -4.36
C THR A 532 -4.02 5.07 -5.66
N VAL A 533 -4.59 5.50 -6.79
CA VAL A 533 -4.02 5.31 -8.12
C VAL A 533 -3.72 6.67 -8.75
N THR A 534 -2.48 6.87 -9.18
CA THR A 534 -1.98 8.13 -9.73
C THR A 534 -1.04 7.89 -10.90
N GLY A 535 -1.03 8.77 -11.90
CA GLY A 535 0.04 8.82 -12.91
C GLY A 535 0.09 7.62 -13.86
N GLY A 536 -1.03 7.03 -14.26
CA GLY A 536 -1.08 5.82 -15.10
C GLY A 536 -2.10 5.90 -16.24
N ALA A 537 -1.99 4.98 -17.20
CA ALA A 537 -2.88 4.92 -18.37
C ALA A 537 -4.24 4.28 -18.04
N VAL A 538 -4.25 3.23 -17.21
CA VAL A 538 -5.46 2.49 -16.83
C VAL A 538 -5.47 2.24 -15.31
N GLY A 539 -6.59 2.62 -14.67
CA GLY A 539 -6.79 2.41 -13.23
C GLY A 539 -7.18 0.96 -12.93
N VAL A 540 -8.47 0.65 -12.99
CA VAL A 540 -9.00 -0.71 -12.74
C VAL A 540 -9.65 -1.27 -13.99
N LEU A 541 -9.20 -2.43 -14.45
CA LEU A 541 -9.74 -3.13 -15.61
C LEU A 541 -10.13 -4.55 -15.22
N CYS A 542 -11.41 -4.89 -15.37
CA CYS A 542 -11.94 -6.14 -14.86
C CYS A 542 -12.95 -6.78 -15.82
N SER A 543 -12.79 -8.09 -16.06
CA SER A 543 -13.68 -8.93 -16.85
C SER A 543 -14.24 -10.07 -16.00
N GLY A 544 -15.55 -10.34 -16.06
CA GLY A 544 -16.19 -11.41 -15.27
C GLY A 544 -16.19 -11.14 -13.76
N PHE A 545 -16.02 -9.89 -13.34
CA PHE A 545 -15.79 -9.53 -11.94
C PHE A 545 -17.06 -9.58 -11.10
N THR A 546 -16.99 -10.19 -9.92
CA THR A 546 -18.14 -10.34 -9.00
C THR A 546 -17.89 -9.72 -7.62
N GLY A 547 -16.70 -9.13 -7.42
CA GLY A 547 -16.25 -8.58 -6.14
C GLY A 547 -16.74 -7.16 -5.85
N ARG A 548 -15.95 -6.42 -5.07
CA ARG A 548 -16.29 -5.05 -4.64
C ARG A 548 -15.18 -4.05 -4.96
N LEU A 549 -15.51 -2.97 -5.66
CA LEU A 549 -14.66 -1.78 -5.81
C LEU A 549 -15.17 -0.70 -4.85
N ALA A 550 -14.44 -0.38 -3.78
CA ALA A 550 -14.95 0.59 -2.81
C ALA A 550 -13.93 1.57 -2.26
N GLY A 551 -14.28 2.86 -2.20
CA GLY A 551 -13.45 3.86 -1.53
C GLY A 551 -12.09 4.10 -2.17
N ASN A 552 -11.89 3.74 -3.45
CA ASN A 552 -10.63 3.98 -4.14
C ASN A 552 -10.57 5.41 -4.67
N ASP A 553 -9.38 6.00 -4.67
CA ASP A 553 -9.08 7.30 -5.25
C ASP A 553 -8.26 7.06 -6.53
N ILE A 554 -8.86 7.31 -7.70
CA ILE A 554 -8.31 6.94 -9.01
C ILE A 554 -8.13 8.19 -9.87
N VAL A 555 -6.88 8.52 -10.15
CA VAL A 555 -6.47 9.59 -11.08
C VAL A 555 -5.84 8.93 -12.31
N ALA A 556 -6.54 8.94 -13.45
CA ALA A 556 -6.06 8.37 -14.71
C ALA A 556 -5.66 9.46 -15.70
N ASP A 557 -4.43 9.41 -16.21
CA ASP A 557 -3.88 10.43 -17.12
C ASP A 557 -4.31 10.13 -18.58
N GLY A 558 -5.57 10.45 -18.90
CA GLY A 558 -6.07 10.44 -20.28
C GLY A 558 -6.55 9.09 -20.82
N GLY A 559 -6.86 8.12 -19.95
CA GLY A 559 -7.32 6.79 -20.32
C GLY A 559 -8.58 6.31 -19.59
N VAL A 560 -8.68 4.98 -19.40
CA VAL A 560 -9.79 4.31 -18.72
C VAL A 560 -9.51 4.28 -17.23
N ALA A 561 -10.27 5.03 -16.44
CA ALA A 561 -10.12 5.02 -14.98
C ALA A 561 -10.63 3.71 -14.40
N VAL A 562 -11.83 3.29 -14.81
CA VAL A 562 -12.42 2.01 -14.42
C VAL A 562 -13.13 1.41 -15.62
N ARG A 563 -12.88 0.14 -15.94
CA ARG A 563 -13.66 -0.63 -16.89
C ARG A 563 -14.08 -1.97 -16.30
N LEU A 564 -15.38 -2.20 -16.28
CA LEU A 564 -16.00 -3.43 -15.86
C LEU A 564 -16.73 -4.06 -17.04
N ASP A 565 -16.45 -5.32 -17.36
CA ASP A 565 -17.10 -6.07 -18.43
C ASP A 565 -17.61 -7.41 -17.89
N GLY A 566 -18.89 -7.73 -18.12
CA GLY A 566 -19.49 -8.96 -17.59
C GLY A 566 -19.50 -9.06 -16.05
N ALA A 567 -19.51 -7.92 -15.35
CA ALA A 567 -19.31 -7.85 -13.91
C ALA A 567 -20.58 -8.14 -13.10
N ASN A 568 -21.14 -9.34 -13.22
CA ASN A 568 -22.44 -9.68 -12.64
C ASN A 568 -22.37 -9.88 -11.12
N GLY A 569 -23.19 -9.14 -10.36
CA GLY A 569 -23.23 -9.20 -8.90
C GLY A 569 -22.19 -8.31 -8.20
N ALA A 570 -21.30 -7.65 -8.95
CA ALA A 570 -20.31 -6.73 -8.39
C ALA A 570 -20.96 -5.46 -7.80
N ALA A 571 -20.22 -4.81 -6.90
CA ALA A 571 -20.59 -3.53 -6.31
C ALA A 571 -19.48 -2.51 -6.45
N MET A 572 -19.83 -1.29 -6.87
CA MET A 572 -18.91 -0.16 -6.96
C MET A 572 -19.43 0.97 -6.06
N THR A 573 -18.74 1.30 -4.96
CA THR A 573 -19.25 2.30 -4.00
C THR A 573 -18.18 3.26 -3.46
N GLY A 574 -18.49 4.56 -3.44
CA GLY A 574 -17.64 5.56 -2.79
C GLY A 574 -16.26 5.74 -3.43
N ASN A 575 -16.09 5.33 -4.69
CA ASN A 575 -14.85 5.56 -5.43
C ASN A 575 -14.83 7.00 -5.97
N ILE A 576 -13.70 7.66 -5.84
CA ILE A 576 -13.44 9.00 -6.37
C ILE A 576 -12.63 8.81 -7.66
N VAL A 577 -13.11 9.36 -8.76
CA VAL A 577 -12.47 9.22 -10.08
C VAL A 577 -12.15 10.61 -10.63
N HIS A 578 -10.87 10.95 -10.66
CA HIS A 578 -10.36 12.24 -11.15
C HIS A 578 -9.87 12.10 -12.59
N GLY A 579 -10.72 12.47 -13.55
CA GLY A 579 -10.38 12.31 -14.96
C GLY A 579 -10.34 10.85 -15.42
N GLY A 580 -10.55 10.63 -16.72
CA GLY A 580 -10.77 9.30 -17.28
C GLY A 580 -12.22 8.83 -17.16
N ALA A 581 -12.63 7.94 -18.07
CA ALA A 581 -14.00 7.43 -18.13
C ALA A 581 -14.19 6.17 -17.26
N VAL A 582 -15.33 6.08 -16.59
CA VAL A 582 -15.82 4.83 -16.00
C VAL A 582 -16.69 4.14 -17.05
N THR A 583 -16.31 2.96 -17.50
CA THR A 583 -17.02 2.20 -18.54
C THR A 583 -17.55 0.88 -17.96
N ILE A 584 -18.85 0.63 -18.10
CA ILE A 584 -19.50 -0.59 -17.63
C ILE A 584 -20.18 -1.25 -18.82
N LEU A 585 -19.79 -2.48 -19.15
CA LEU A 585 -20.25 -3.21 -20.32
C LEU A 585 -20.87 -4.53 -19.91
N ARG A 586 -22.03 -4.88 -20.48
CA ARG A 586 -22.64 -6.21 -20.37
C ARG A 586 -22.75 -6.73 -18.92
N SER A 587 -23.04 -5.83 -17.97
CA SER A 587 -22.91 -6.11 -16.53
C SER A 587 -24.23 -5.92 -15.77
N MET A 588 -24.48 -6.77 -14.77
CA MET A 588 -25.58 -6.62 -13.81
C MET A 588 -25.02 -6.29 -12.43
N LEU A 589 -24.87 -5.01 -12.10
CA LEU A 589 -24.30 -4.59 -10.81
C LEU A 589 -25.36 -4.61 -9.69
N ARG A 590 -24.93 -5.07 -8.51
CA ARG A 590 -25.73 -4.97 -7.28
C ARG A 590 -25.87 -3.51 -6.84
N GLU A 591 -24.81 -2.74 -6.99
CA GLU A 591 -24.77 -1.35 -6.54
C GLU A 591 -23.78 -0.54 -7.36
N LEU A 592 -24.21 0.63 -7.81
CA LEU A 592 -23.36 1.65 -8.42
C LEU A 592 -23.53 2.96 -7.64
N ALA A 593 -22.52 3.32 -6.85
CA ALA A 593 -22.41 4.58 -6.14
C ALA A 593 -21.12 5.31 -6.52
N VAL A 594 -21.24 6.39 -7.29
CA VAL A 594 -20.10 7.19 -7.81
C VAL A 594 -20.26 8.65 -7.38
N SER A 595 -19.15 9.28 -6.98
CA SER A 595 -19.07 10.72 -6.72
C SER A 595 -18.09 11.37 -7.68
N ASP A 596 -18.50 12.51 -8.26
CA ASP A 596 -17.72 13.34 -9.19
C ASP A 596 -17.11 12.59 -10.39
N GLY A 597 -17.81 11.58 -10.91
CA GLY A 597 -17.35 10.75 -12.03
C GLY A 597 -18.29 10.74 -13.24
N VAL A 598 -17.72 10.57 -14.44
CA VAL A 598 -18.47 10.35 -15.69
C VAL A 598 -18.52 8.85 -15.99
N VAL A 599 -19.72 8.28 -15.96
CA VAL A 599 -19.99 6.86 -16.17
C VAL A 599 -20.70 6.64 -17.50
N SER A 600 -20.17 5.72 -18.31
CA SER A 600 -20.82 5.18 -19.50
C SER A 600 -21.16 3.71 -19.26
N ALA A 601 -22.43 3.38 -19.40
CA ALA A 601 -22.94 2.03 -19.24
C ALA A 601 -23.56 1.56 -20.56
N THR A 602 -23.09 0.43 -21.08
CA THR A 602 -23.66 -0.22 -22.27
C THR A 602 -24.13 -1.62 -21.88
N ASP A 603 -25.35 -1.97 -22.26
CA ASP A 603 -25.94 -3.28 -21.99
C ASP A 603 -25.87 -3.70 -20.53
N SER A 604 -26.10 -2.75 -19.61
CA SER A 604 -25.86 -2.95 -18.18
C SER A 604 -27.02 -2.48 -17.30
N THR A 605 -27.29 -3.22 -16.22
CA THR A 605 -28.34 -2.92 -15.25
C THR A 605 -27.76 -2.72 -13.85
N PHE A 606 -28.49 -1.97 -13.02
CA PHE A 606 -28.10 -1.61 -11.65
C PHE A 606 -29.27 -1.87 -10.70
N MET A 607 -29.09 -2.69 -9.66
CA MET A 607 -30.13 -2.90 -8.65
C MET A 607 -30.29 -1.69 -7.71
N SER A 608 -29.17 -1.07 -7.35
CA SER A 608 -29.11 0.19 -6.60
C SER A 608 -28.21 1.18 -7.34
N LEU A 609 -28.65 2.43 -7.44
CA LEU A 609 -27.92 3.52 -8.11
C LEU A 609 -27.92 4.76 -7.23
N ASP A 610 -26.74 5.26 -6.89
CA ASP A 610 -26.52 6.52 -6.20
C ASP A 610 -25.49 7.36 -6.96
N LEU A 611 -25.90 8.53 -7.44
CA LEU A 611 -25.01 9.45 -8.17
C LEU A 611 -24.84 10.69 -7.30
N GLY A 612 -23.66 10.86 -6.71
CA GLY A 612 -23.33 12.00 -5.85
C GLY A 612 -22.55 13.10 -6.60
N GLY A 613 -22.62 14.33 -6.10
CA GLY A 613 -21.82 15.46 -6.61
C GLY A 613 -22.13 15.83 -8.06
N THR A 614 -21.09 15.95 -8.88
CA THR A 614 -21.16 16.26 -10.32
C THR A 614 -21.30 15.03 -11.23
N SER A 615 -21.57 13.85 -10.66
CA SER A 615 -21.59 12.60 -11.44
C SER A 615 -22.67 12.57 -12.51
N SER A 616 -22.34 11.95 -13.66
CA SER A 616 -23.28 11.69 -14.75
C SER A 616 -23.17 10.26 -15.25
N LEU A 617 -24.31 9.59 -15.45
CA LEU A 617 -24.40 8.24 -16.00
C LEU A 617 -25.10 8.29 -17.36
N SER A 618 -24.44 7.82 -18.42
CA SER A 618 -25.04 7.61 -19.74
C SER A 618 -25.32 6.12 -19.95
N GLU A 619 -26.59 5.75 -20.06
CA GLU A 619 -27.06 4.39 -20.26
C GLU A 619 -27.39 4.17 -21.73
N SER A 620 -26.74 3.19 -22.35
CA SER A 620 -26.95 2.81 -23.74
C SER A 620 -27.25 1.32 -23.88
N TRP A 621 -28.01 0.96 -24.90
CA TRP A 621 -28.43 -0.41 -25.17
C TRP A 621 -28.18 -0.79 -26.61
N THR A 622 -27.76 -2.02 -26.82
CA THR A 622 -27.54 -2.61 -28.12
C THR A 622 -28.86 -3.14 -28.69
N VAL A 623 -29.22 -2.65 -29.87
CA VAL A 623 -30.39 -3.09 -30.63
C VAL A 623 -29.91 -3.81 -31.87
N GLN A 624 -30.25 -5.10 -31.98
CA GLN A 624 -29.97 -5.90 -33.14
C GLN A 624 -31.19 -5.89 -34.08
N VAL A 625 -31.03 -5.32 -35.27
CA VAL A 625 -32.08 -5.19 -36.28
C VAL A 625 -31.85 -6.22 -37.37
N THR A 626 -32.81 -7.11 -37.58
CA THR A 626 -32.81 -8.05 -38.72
C THR A 626 -33.81 -7.58 -39.76
N THR A 627 -33.33 -7.17 -40.94
CA THR A 627 -34.21 -6.73 -42.03
C THR A 627 -34.58 -7.91 -42.93
N VAL A 628 -35.87 -8.07 -43.21
CA VAL A 628 -36.39 -9.20 -43.98
C VAL A 628 -37.36 -8.74 -45.06
N LEU A 629 -37.27 -9.37 -46.23
CA LEU A 629 -38.28 -9.34 -47.30
C LEU A 629 -38.98 -10.71 -47.35
N ASN A 630 -40.10 -10.80 -48.07
CA ASN A 630 -40.79 -12.08 -48.31
C ASN A 630 -39.88 -13.14 -48.98
N SER A 631 -38.77 -12.73 -49.59
CA SER A 631 -37.75 -13.57 -50.24
C SER A 631 -36.59 -13.99 -49.34
N GLY A 632 -36.51 -13.52 -48.09
CA GLY A 632 -35.41 -13.80 -47.15
C GLY A 632 -34.77 -12.53 -46.55
N PRO A 633 -33.68 -12.70 -45.75
CA PRO A 633 -32.95 -11.59 -45.14
C PRO A 633 -32.32 -10.67 -46.21
N VAL A 634 -32.23 -9.37 -45.89
CA VAL A 634 -31.77 -8.35 -46.84
C VAL A 634 -30.38 -7.87 -46.46
N ARG A 635 -29.42 -8.14 -47.33
CA ARG A 635 -28.04 -7.66 -47.21
C ARG A 635 -27.91 -6.19 -47.63
N ASP A 636 -27.00 -5.46 -47.00
CA ASP A 636 -26.63 -4.08 -47.32
C ASP A 636 -27.82 -3.08 -47.23
N ALA A 637 -28.83 -3.38 -46.43
CA ALA A 637 -29.90 -2.45 -46.11
C ALA A 637 -29.37 -1.36 -45.15
N HIS A 638 -29.64 -0.10 -45.47
CA HIS A 638 -29.28 1.02 -44.61
C HIS A 638 -30.31 1.16 -43.49
N VAL A 639 -29.86 1.05 -42.25
CA VAL A 639 -30.66 1.23 -41.05
C VAL A 639 -30.31 2.59 -40.43
N PHE A 640 -31.34 3.39 -40.16
CA PHE A 640 -31.25 4.70 -39.51
C PHE A 640 -32.05 4.66 -38.21
N ALA A 641 -31.47 5.15 -37.11
CA ALA A 641 -32.15 5.29 -35.84
C ALA A 641 -32.38 6.77 -35.54
N TYR A 642 -33.65 7.17 -35.40
CA TYR A 642 -34.05 8.52 -35.02
C TYR A 642 -34.51 8.54 -33.55
N ASP A 643 -34.07 9.53 -32.78
CA ASP A 643 -34.49 9.73 -31.38
C ASP A 643 -35.92 10.28 -31.28
N ARG A 644 -36.40 10.54 -30.06
CA ARG A 644 -37.74 11.10 -29.81
C ARG A 644 -37.98 12.49 -30.43
N ASP A 645 -36.93 13.23 -30.74
CA ASP A 645 -36.97 14.57 -31.32
C ASP A 645 -36.74 14.52 -32.85
N ASP A 646 -36.83 13.33 -33.45
CA ASP A 646 -36.59 13.04 -34.88
C ASP A 646 -35.16 13.38 -35.34
N ARG A 647 -34.20 13.36 -34.42
CA ARG A 647 -32.77 13.54 -34.74
C ARG A 647 -32.13 12.20 -35.02
N LEU A 648 -31.26 12.14 -36.04
CA LEU A 648 -30.51 10.93 -36.36
C LEU A 648 -29.50 10.64 -35.24
N ALA A 649 -29.67 9.51 -34.55
CA ALA A 649 -28.85 9.08 -33.42
C ALA A 649 -27.76 8.07 -33.81
N ALA A 650 -28.06 7.16 -34.75
CA ALA A 650 -27.11 6.17 -35.25
C ALA A 650 -27.51 5.69 -36.66
N THR A 651 -26.56 5.16 -37.41
CA THR A 651 -26.80 4.51 -38.70
C THR A 651 -25.86 3.31 -38.86
N GLU A 652 -26.35 2.24 -39.49
CA GLU A 652 -25.55 1.04 -39.76
C GLU A 652 -26.08 0.32 -41.01
N THR A 653 -25.29 -0.58 -41.59
CA THR A 653 -25.68 -1.41 -42.75
C THR A 653 -25.81 -2.88 -42.35
N THR A 654 -26.77 -3.59 -42.93
CA THR A 654 -26.98 -5.01 -42.61
C THR A 654 -25.94 -5.94 -43.25
N ASP A 655 -25.53 -6.97 -42.50
CA ASP A 655 -24.62 -8.03 -42.95
C ASP A 655 -25.29 -9.03 -43.93
N ALA A 656 -24.57 -10.12 -44.25
CA ALA A 656 -25.05 -11.17 -45.15
C ALA A 656 -26.30 -11.92 -44.62
N ASP A 657 -26.51 -11.91 -43.31
CA ASP A 657 -27.69 -12.49 -42.65
C ASP A 657 -28.81 -11.46 -42.43
N GLY A 658 -28.64 -10.25 -42.98
CA GLY A 658 -29.58 -9.15 -42.89
C GLY A 658 -29.61 -8.47 -41.52
N ARG A 659 -28.55 -8.61 -40.70
CA ARG A 659 -28.46 -8.09 -39.34
C ARG A 659 -27.61 -6.82 -39.26
N ALA A 660 -28.06 -5.84 -38.49
CA ALA A 660 -27.30 -4.65 -38.12
C ALA A 660 -27.39 -4.44 -36.59
N THR A 661 -26.31 -3.99 -35.97
CA THR A 661 -26.23 -3.80 -34.51
C THR A 661 -25.98 -2.34 -34.20
N LEU A 662 -26.91 -1.69 -33.51
CA LEU A 662 -26.85 -0.27 -33.18
C LEU A 662 -26.72 -0.10 -31.66
N THR A 663 -25.81 0.75 -31.18
CA THR A 663 -25.77 1.16 -29.77
C THR A 663 -26.47 2.50 -29.61
N LEU A 664 -27.60 2.50 -28.89
CA LEU A 664 -28.46 3.68 -28.76
C LEU A 664 -28.41 4.22 -27.32
N LEU A 665 -28.14 5.52 -27.16
CA LEU A 665 -28.14 6.19 -25.85
C LEU A 665 -29.57 6.32 -25.34
N GLN A 666 -29.99 5.55 -24.34
CA GLN A 666 -31.38 5.58 -23.90
C GLN A 666 -31.64 6.71 -22.90
N ARG A 667 -30.73 6.92 -21.96
CA ARG A 667 -30.92 7.84 -20.84
C ARG A 667 -29.58 8.41 -20.37
N THR A 668 -29.58 9.68 -20.00
CA THR A 668 -28.50 10.30 -19.21
C THR A 668 -29.06 10.71 -17.85
N ARG A 669 -28.42 10.29 -16.76
CA ARG A 669 -28.80 10.64 -15.39
C ARG A 669 -27.73 11.49 -14.74
N THR A 670 -28.15 12.47 -13.96
CA THR A 670 -27.32 13.24 -13.03
C THR A 670 -27.95 13.15 -11.63
N HIS A 671 -27.28 13.70 -10.62
CA HIS A 671 -27.83 13.73 -9.25
C HIS A 671 -29.23 14.37 -9.17
N SER A 672 -29.54 15.34 -10.03
CA SER A 672 -30.75 16.17 -9.96
C SER A 672 -31.72 16.00 -11.13
N SER A 673 -31.35 15.29 -12.19
CA SER A 673 -32.15 15.19 -13.41
C SER A 673 -31.90 13.88 -14.17
N ALA A 674 -32.90 13.44 -14.94
CA ALA A 674 -32.74 12.37 -15.91
C ALA A 674 -33.30 12.83 -17.26
N MET A 675 -32.49 12.74 -18.31
CA MET A 675 -32.88 12.99 -19.68
C MET A 675 -33.04 11.67 -20.41
N GLU A 676 -34.14 11.48 -21.12
CA GLU A 676 -34.41 10.30 -21.92
C GLU A 676 -34.44 10.65 -23.40
N TYR A 677 -33.91 9.76 -24.24
CA TYR A 677 -33.80 9.95 -25.68
C TYR A 677 -34.69 8.99 -26.48
N GLY A 678 -35.00 7.80 -25.94
CA GLY A 678 -35.98 6.89 -26.54
C GLY A 678 -37.43 7.35 -26.36
N PRO A 679 -38.45 6.72 -26.98
CA PRO A 679 -38.33 5.60 -27.90
C PRO A 679 -37.69 6.01 -29.22
N TYR A 680 -36.96 5.08 -29.84
CA TYR A 680 -36.25 5.28 -31.10
C TYR A 680 -37.08 4.78 -32.28
N THR A 681 -37.11 5.55 -33.36
CA THR A 681 -37.72 5.14 -34.63
C THR A 681 -36.62 4.60 -35.54
N LEU A 682 -36.63 3.29 -35.76
CA LEU A 682 -35.71 2.60 -36.67
C LEU A 682 -36.33 2.54 -38.06
N ARG A 683 -35.62 3.08 -39.04
CA ARG A 683 -36.01 3.05 -40.45
C ARG A 683 -34.97 2.30 -41.25
N ALA A 684 -35.36 1.22 -41.92
CA ALA A 684 -34.48 0.52 -42.84
C ALA A 684 -34.94 0.72 -44.29
N THR A 685 -33.96 0.86 -45.19
CA THR A 685 -34.19 1.06 -46.62
C THR A 685 -33.26 0.18 -47.45
N SER A 686 -33.80 -0.49 -48.46
CA SER A 686 -33.05 -1.24 -49.47
C SER A 686 -33.75 -1.10 -50.82
N GLY A 687 -33.17 -0.30 -51.73
CA GLY A 687 -33.81 0.07 -52.99
C GLY A 687 -35.14 0.82 -52.78
N GLU A 688 -36.22 0.31 -53.36
CA GLU A 688 -37.60 0.85 -53.21
C GLU A 688 -38.34 0.31 -51.97
N ALA A 689 -37.74 -0.66 -51.26
CA ALA A 689 -38.34 -1.25 -50.08
C ALA A 689 -37.93 -0.48 -48.82
N ALA A 690 -38.92 -0.07 -48.03
CA ALA A 690 -38.71 0.61 -46.76
C ALA A 690 -39.57 -0.01 -45.66
N GLY A 691 -39.09 0.07 -44.43
CA GLY A 691 -39.83 -0.33 -43.25
C GLY A 691 -39.41 0.51 -42.06
N THR A 692 -40.35 0.72 -41.15
CA THR A 692 -40.13 1.52 -39.94
C THR A 692 -40.68 0.75 -38.75
N ILE A 693 -39.92 0.71 -37.65
CA ILE A 693 -40.37 0.15 -36.38
C ILE A 693 -39.91 1.07 -35.25
N THR A 694 -40.78 1.30 -34.27
CA THR A 694 -40.43 2.06 -33.06
C THR A 694 -40.04 1.09 -31.95
N VAL A 695 -38.87 1.31 -31.34
CA VAL A 695 -38.34 0.49 -30.26
C VAL A 695 -38.08 1.33 -29.02
N ALA A 696 -38.55 0.85 -27.87
CA ALA A 696 -38.14 1.36 -26.58
C ALA A 696 -37.09 0.38 -26.02
N ALA A 697 -35.81 0.66 -26.27
CA ALA A 697 -34.72 -0.18 -25.77
C ALA A 697 -34.41 0.17 -24.31
N ASN A 698 -34.88 -0.64 -23.38
CA ASN A 698 -34.53 -0.59 -21.96
C ASN A 698 -33.70 -1.81 -21.50
N ALA A 699 -33.37 -2.68 -22.46
CA ALA A 699 -32.52 -3.86 -22.37
C ALA A 699 -32.02 -4.15 -23.80
N PRO A 700 -30.99 -5.01 -23.98
CA PRO A 700 -30.56 -5.42 -25.30
C PRO A 700 -31.73 -6.14 -26.00
N VAL A 701 -32.05 -5.76 -27.23
CA VAL A 701 -33.24 -6.27 -27.93
C VAL A 701 -32.94 -6.62 -29.37
N ALA A 702 -33.49 -7.74 -29.84
CA ALA A 702 -33.46 -8.14 -31.24
C ALA A 702 -34.84 -7.88 -31.88
N VAL A 703 -34.87 -7.15 -32.98
CA VAL A 703 -36.11 -6.80 -33.70
C VAL A 703 -36.02 -7.22 -35.16
N THR A 704 -37.13 -7.74 -35.70
CA THR A 704 -37.26 -8.05 -37.12
C THR A 704 -38.05 -6.95 -37.81
N LEU A 705 -37.46 -6.34 -38.84
CA LEU A 705 -38.02 -5.22 -39.57
C LEU A 705 -38.40 -5.70 -40.98
N PRO A 706 -39.71 -5.95 -41.24
CA PRO A 706 -40.17 -6.32 -42.57
C PRO A 706 -40.12 -5.10 -43.49
N LEU A 707 -39.46 -5.23 -44.63
CA LEU A 707 -39.45 -4.20 -45.67
C LEU A 707 -40.64 -4.41 -46.60
N THR A 708 -41.32 -3.32 -46.96
CA THR A 708 -42.43 -3.34 -47.92
C THR A 708 -42.12 -2.40 -49.07
N THR A 709 -42.45 -2.81 -50.29
CA THR A 709 -42.35 -1.95 -51.47
C THR A 709 -43.57 -1.04 -51.49
N ALA A 710 -43.38 0.26 -51.27
CA ALA A 710 -44.45 1.23 -51.38
C ALA A 710 -44.74 1.53 -52.87
N ILE A 711 -45.95 1.22 -53.34
CA ILE A 711 -46.46 1.76 -54.61
C ILE A 711 -46.88 3.21 -54.32
N VAL A 712 -46.09 4.18 -54.74
CA VAL A 712 -46.38 5.61 -54.52
C VAL A 712 -47.40 6.11 -55.56
N PRO A 713 -48.54 6.71 -55.19
CA PRO A 713 -49.31 7.51 -56.13
C PRO A 713 -48.62 8.88 -56.28
N VAL A 714 -48.19 9.19 -57.50
CA VAL A 714 -47.63 10.49 -57.88
C VAL A 714 -48.73 11.55 -57.81
N ALA A 715 -48.66 12.46 -56.85
CA ALA A 715 -49.49 13.67 -56.83
C ALA A 715 -48.65 14.86 -57.34
N PHE A 716 -48.90 15.26 -58.59
CA PHE A 716 -48.40 16.49 -59.21
C PHE A 716 -49.10 17.72 -58.60
N PRO A 717 -48.36 18.79 -58.23
CA PRO A 717 -48.96 20.11 -58.08
C PRO A 717 -48.45 21.04 -59.18
N TRP A 718 -49.30 21.34 -60.16
CA TRP A 718 -49.22 22.55 -60.98
C TRP A 718 -50.52 23.34 -60.79
N LEU A 719 -50.40 24.57 -60.28
CA LEU A 719 -50.99 25.81 -60.82
C LEU A 719 -51.00 26.89 -59.74
N LEU A 720 -50.15 27.92 -59.91
CA LEU A 720 -50.60 29.31 -60.07
C LEU A 720 -49.45 30.16 -60.67
N VAL A 721 -49.78 30.75 -61.82
CA VAL A 721 -49.06 31.64 -62.75
C VAL A 721 -50.20 32.63 -63.11
N LEU A 722 -50.15 33.97 -63.13
CA LEU A 722 -49.11 34.95 -63.49
C LEU A 722 -49.62 36.38 -63.16
N GLY A 723 -48.67 37.33 -63.09
CA GLY A 723 -48.83 38.76 -63.42
C GLY A 723 -47.90 39.63 -62.56
N SER A 724 -46.93 40.43 -63.02
CA SER A 724 -46.45 40.94 -64.33
C SER A 724 -45.12 41.69 -64.03
N VAL A 725 -43.97 41.45 -64.70
CA VAL A 725 -43.39 42.18 -65.87
C VAL A 725 -43.52 43.72 -65.73
N LEU A 726 -42.51 44.63 -65.79
CA LEU A 726 -41.17 44.74 -66.40
C LEU A 726 -40.45 45.98 -65.81
N LEU A 727 -39.11 46.01 -65.72
CA LEU A 727 -38.29 47.12 -66.26
C LEU A 727 -36.79 46.79 -66.26
N ILE A 728 -36.21 46.92 -67.46
CA ILE A 728 -34.81 46.73 -67.86
C ILE A 728 -34.12 48.10 -67.86
N GLY A 729 -32.83 48.18 -67.53
CA GLY A 729 -31.95 49.14 -68.22
C GLY A 729 -30.75 49.74 -67.49
N ILE A 730 -29.57 49.24 -67.87
CA ILE A 730 -28.30 49.98 -68.12
C ILE A 730 -27.37 50.24 -66.91
N GLY A 731 -26.10 49.81 -67.08
CA GLY A 731 -24.97 50.55 -66.52
C GLY A 731 -23.76 49.75 -66.06
N GLY A 732 -23.18 48.89 -66.90
CA GLY A 732 -21.82 48.37 -66.67
C GLY A 732 -20.74 49.35 -67.14
N GLY A 733 -19.71 49.55 -66.32
CA GLY A 733 -18.40 50.08 -66.71
C GLY A 733 -17.96 51.35 -65.99
N LEU A 734 -16.99 51.24 -65.07
CA LEU A 734 -15.67 51.87 -65.23
C LEU A 734 -14.71 51.42 -64.11
N LEU A 735 -13.55 50.91 -64.52
CA LEU A 735 -12.35 50.71 -63.71
C LEU A 735 -11.51 52.01 -63.72
N GLY A 736 -10.82 52.25 -62.59
CA GLY A 736 -9.47 52.81 -62.56
C GLY A 736 -9.32 54.33 -62.53
N LEU A 737 -8.78 54.86 -61.42
CA LEU A 737 -7.39 55.38 -61.33
C LEU A 737 -7.10 55.93 -59.91
N GLU A 738 -6.15 55.29 -59.22
CA GLU A 738 -5.30 55.85 -58.14
C GLU A 738 -4.41 56.98 -58.73
N PRO A 739 -3.99 58.04 -58.01
CA PRO A 739 -3.24 57.90 -56.75
C PRO A 739 -3.43 59.05 -55.73
N ILE A 740 -3.17 58.80 -54.44
CA ILE A 740 -2.47 59.71 -53.50
C ILE A 740 -2.54 59.10 -52.08
N LYS A 741 -1.35 58.66 -51.63
CA LYS A 741 -0.86 58.70 -50.24
C LYS A 741 -1.47 57.65 -49.31
N VAL A 742 -0.82 56.53 -49.04
CA VAL A 742 0.59 56.42 -48.59
C VAL A 742 0.94 57.59 -47.66
N ALA A 743 0.27 57.61 -46.52
CA ALA A 743 0.66 58.25 -45.27
C ALA A 743 -0.33 57.69 -44.22
N LEU A 744 -0.05 56.67 -43.43
CA LEU A 744 1.16 56.34 -42.71
C LEU A 744 1.06 54.88 -42.28
N LEU A 745 1.89 54.02 -42.86
CA LEU A 745 2.35 52.82 -42.18
C LEU A 745 3.81 53.07 -41.80
N ALA A 746 4.13 52.78 -40.54
CA ALA A 746 5.45 52.61 -39.96
C ALA A 746 6.31 53.88 -39.75
N MET A 747 6.33 54.35 -38.50
CA MET A 747 7.51 54.26 -37.61
C MET A 747 7.54 55.43 -36.61
N ALA A 748 7.19 55.13 -35.35
CA ALA A 748 7.96 55.52 -34.18
C ALA A 748 7.36 54.81 -32.96
N VAL A 749 8.05 53.76 -32.54
CA VAL A 749 7.80 52.96 -31.34
C VAL A 749 8.19 53.78 -30.09
N PRO A 750 8.07 53.22 -28.87
CA PRO A 750 7.09 53.56 -27.84
C PRO A 750 7.73 54.43 -26.74
N LEU A 751 6.96 55.06 -25.84
CA LEU A 751 7.49 55.39 -24.51
C LEU A 751 6.36 55.68 -23.51
N PHE A 752 6.18 54.70 -22.62
CA PHE A 752 5.92 54.82 -21.18
C PHE A 752 5.23 56.09 -20.66
N SER A 753 4.11 55.92 -19.93
CA SER A 753 4.22 55.78 -18.47
C SER A 753 2.88 55.62 -17.74
N ARG A 754 2.97 54.85 -16.64
CA ARG A 754 2.09 54.77 -15.45
C ARG A 754 1.02 53.66 -15.40
N ILE A 755 1.54 52.45 -15.20
CA ILE A 755 0.89 51.37 -14.45
C ILE A 755 1.18 51.57 -12.95
N GLY A 756 0.13 51.55 -12.13
CA GLY A 756 0.20 51.43 -10.67
C GLY A 756 -0.09 49.99 -10.25
N LYS A 757 0.86 49.39 -9.51
CA LYS A 757 0.91 48.05 -8.88
C LYS A 757 -0.47 47.55 -8.40
N HIS A 758 -0.88 46.30 -8.64
CA HIS A 758 -0.17 45.05 -8.36
C HIS A 758 -0.43 43.96 -9.41
N GLU A 759 0.48 43.84 -10.39
CA GLU A 759 0.72 42.64 -11.18
C GLU A 759 1.84 41.82 -10.51
N VAL A 760 1.56 40.59 -10.08
CA VAL A 760 2.62 39.60 -9.77
C VAL A 760 2.19 38.17 -10.16
N LEU A 761 1.39 37.98 -11.22
CA LEU A 761 1.13 36.61 -11.73
C LEU A 761 1.18 36.45 -13.26
N ASP A 762 1.54 37.49 -14.03
CA ASP A 762 1.58 37.39 -15.49
C ASP A 762 2.93 36.91 -16.05
N ASP A 763 3.43 35.83 -15.47
CA ASP A 763 4.43 35.01 -16.13
C ASP A 763 4.07 33.55 -15.85
N TYR A 764 3.72 32.82 -16.91
CA TYR A 764 3.32 31.42 -16.86
C TYR A 764 4.33 30.58 -16.06
N THR A 765 5.61 30.92 -16.19
CA THR A 765 6.71 30.27 -15.48
C THR A 765 6.69 30.53 -13.98
N ARG A 766 6.43 31.78 -13.55
CA ARG A 766 6.24 32.14 -12.14
C ARG A 766 5.01 31.48 -11.52
N GLY A 767 3.90 31.39 -12.27
CA GLY A 767 2.70 30.66 -11.86
C GLY A 767 3.00 29.17 -11.61
N ARG A 768 3.74 28.53 -12.52
CA ARG A 768 4.21 27.14 -12.36
C ARG A 768 5.10 26.95 -11.14
N VAL A 769 6.05 27.86 -10.89
CA VAL A 769 6.93 27.80 -9.71
C VAL A 769 6.14 27.95 -8.41
N TYR A 770 5.16 28.85 -8.39
CA TYR A 770 4.30 29.05 -7.21
C TYR A 770 3.36 27.86 -6.97
N GLN A 771 2.68 27.36 -8.00
CA GLN A 771 1.79 26.20 -7.92
C GLN A 771 2.54 24.92 -7.52
N TYR A 772 3.77 24.76 -8.03
CA TYR A 772 4.67 23.68 -7.59
C TYR A 772 4.99 23.75 -6.10
N LEU A 773 5.22 24.96 -5.57
CA LEU A 773 5.47 25.18 -4.14
C LEU A 773 4.21 25.06 -3.27
N GLU A 774 3.02 25.32 -3.81
CA GLU A 774 1.75 25.00 -3.15
C GLU A 774 1.53 23.49 -3.02
N MET A 775 1.91 22.73 -4.05
CA MET A 775 1.84 21.28 -4.06
C MET A 775 2.96 20.62 -3.24
N ASN A 776 4.12 21.26 -3.13
CA ASN A 776 5.30 20.75 -2.42
C ASN A 776 5.91 21.80 -1.46
N PRO A 777 5.24 22.17 -0.36
CA PRO A 777 5.75 23.15 0.60
C PRO A 777 7.06 22.68 1.24
N GLY A 778 8.10 23.53 1.20
CA GLY A 778 9.40 23.23 1.80
C GLY A 778 10.36 22.49 0.88
N ASP A 779 10.08 22.39 -0.42
CA ASP A 779 11.04 21.84 -1.38
C ASP A 779 12.25 22.79 -1.60
N HIS A 780 13.38 22.23 -2.02
CA HIS A 780 14.65 22.95 -2.17
C HIS A 780 14.95 23.33 -3.63
N PHE A 781 15.76 24.38 -3.82
CA PHE A 781 16.07 25.00 -5.12
C PHE A 781 16.39 24.01 -6.27
N ASN A 782 17.27 23.02 -6.02
CA ASN A 782 17.69 22.05 -7.05
C ASN A 782 16.62 21.01 -7.42
N SER A 783 15.60 20.83 -6.58
CA SER A 783 14.45 19.96 -6.87
C SER A 783 13.46 20.73 -7.74
N ILE A 784 13.18 21.99 -7.40
CA ILE A 784 12.34 22.89 -8.20
C ILE A 784 12.89 23.04 -9.63
N CYS A 785 14.21 23.19 -9.80
CA CYS A 785 14.83 23.26 -11.13
C CYS A 785 14.62 21.97 -11.94
N ARG A 786 14.75 20.81 -11.29
CA ARG A 786 14.59 19.50 -11.95
C ARG A 786 13.14 19.19 -12.26
N ALA A 787 12.23 19.43 -11.33
CA ALA A 787 10.82 19.10 -11.47
C ALA A 787 10.07 19.99 -12.46
N LEU A 788 10.53 21.22 -12.69
CA LEU A 788 9.93 22.14 -13.65
C LEU A 788 10.69 22.21 -14.99
N GLU A 789 11.81 21.51 -15.10
CA GLU A 789 12.76 21.57 -16.24
C GLU A 789 13.22 23.00 -16.56
N LEU A 790 13.42 23.81 -15.53
CA LEU A 790 13.80 25.22 -15.66
C LEU A 790 15.28 25.44 -15.33
N GLY A 791 15.94 26.30 -16.12
CA GLY A 791 17.31 26.72 -15.85
C GLY A 791 17.44 27.45 -14.51
N ALA A 792 18.56 27.23 -13.81
CA ALA A 792 18.79 27.78 -12.47
C ALA A 792 18.61 29.31 -12.40
N GLY A 793 19.08 30.06 -13.41
CA GLY A 793 18.90 31.51 -13.47
C GLY A 793 17.43 31.96 -13.52
N THR A 794 16.60 31.22 -14.26
CA THR A 794 15.15 31.46 -14.39
C THR A 794 14.45 31.21 -13.05
N VAL A 795 14.73 30.08 -12.40
CA VAL A 795 14.15 29.75 -11.09
C VAL A 795 14.60 30.74 -10.01
N THR A 796 15.86 31.17 -10.00
CA THR A 796 16.35 32.21 -9.07
C THR A 796 15.60 33.53 -9.25
N TYR A 797 15.39 33.97 -10.50
CA TYR A 797 14.64 35.19 -10.78
C TYR A 797 13.19 35.11 -10.28
N HIS A 798 12.47 34.03 -10.59
CA HIS A 798 11.06 33.91 -10.19
C HIS A 798 10.88 33.71 -8.68
N LEU A 799 11.73 32.90 -8.02
CA LEU A 799 11.71 32.77 -6.56
C LEU A 799 12.04 34.09 -5.86
N GLY A 800 13.01 34.85 -6.38
CA GLY A 800 13.35 36.17 -5.85
C GLY A 800 12.24 37.22 -6.05
N VAL A 801 11.41 37.08 -7.07
CA VAL A 801 10.19 37.90 -7.23
C VAL A 801 9.11 37.45 -6.24
N LEU A 802 8.84 36.15 -6.12
CA LEU A 802 7.82 35.59 -5.22
C LEU A 802 8.13 35.84 -3.73
N GLU A 803 9.41 35.83 -3.35
CA GLU A 803 9.88 36.24 -2.01
C GLU A 803 9.63 37.73 -1.77
N ARG A 804 10.01 38.60 -2.70
CA ARG A 804 9.82 40.06 -2.56
C ARG A 804 8.35 40.48 -2.52
N THR A 805 7.47 39.71 -3.13
CA THR A 805 6.03 39.96 -3.15
C THR A 805 5.30 39.26 -2.00
N GLY A 806 6.03 38.55 -1.13
CA GLY A 806 5.52 37.94 0.09
C GLY A 806 4.59 36.76 -0.14
N LEU A 807 4.58 36.16 -1.34
CA LEU A 807 3.79 34.97 -1.68
C LEU A 807 4.53 33.69 -1.29
N VAL A 808 5.87 33.73 -1.28
CA VAL A 808 6.73 32.64 -0.85
C VAL A 808 7.67 33.17 0.23
N SER A 809 7.92 32.37 1.26
CA SER A 809 8.95 32.59 2.26
C SER A 809 10.03 31.54 2.11
N ALA A 810 11.29 31.92 2.27
CA ALA A 810 12.37 30.94 2.28
C ALA A 810 13.02 30.86 3.63
N ARG A 811 13.34 29.63 4.04
CA ARG A 811 14.04 29.32 5.27
C ARG A 811 15.23 28.44 4.95
N THR A 812 16.37 28.77 5.54
CA THR A 812 17.56 27.91 5.47
C THR A 812 17.37 26.78 6.47
N ASP A 813 17.20 25.56 5.96
CA ASP A 813 17.17 24.35 6.77
C ASP A 813 18.49 23.58 6.54
N HIS A 814 19.41 23.75 7.50
CA HIS A 814 20.74 23.13 7.56
C HIS A 814 21.63 23.33 6.31
N VAL A 815 21.38 22.60 5.22
CA VAL A 815 22.21 22.54 4.00
C VAL A 815 21.50 23.13 2.78
N TYR A 816 20.16 23.24 2.80
CA TYR A 816 19.39 23.70 1.65
C TYR A 816 18.45 24.86 2.00
N LYS A 817 18.31 25.80 1.07
CA LYS A 817 17.28 26.84 1.14
C LYS A 817 15.95 26.23 0.66
N ARG A 818 14.99 26.12 1.57
CA ARG A 818 13.64 25.57 1.34
C ARG A 818 12.62 26.70 1.22
N PHE A 819 11.64 26.53 0.35
CA PHE A 819 10.67 27.56 -0.01
C PHE A 819 9.25 27.13 0.38
N TYR A 820 8.49 28.03 1.01
CA TYR A 820 7.15 27.77 1.54
C TYR A 820 6.15 28.82 1.03
N PRO A 821 4.98 28.44 0.51
CA PRO A 821 3.92 29.36 0.13
C PRO A 821 3.28 30.02 1.38
N LYS A 822 2.76 31.23 1.22
CA LYS A 822 2.16 32.01 2.32
C LYS A 822 0.89 31.33 2.84
N GLY A 823 0.84 31.04 4.14
CA GLY A 823 -0.33 30.46 4.82
C GLY A 823 -0.19 28.98 5.20
N VAL A 824 0.85 28.31 4.70
CA VAL A 824 1.26 26.99 5.19
C VAL A 824 2.36 27.21 6.25
N PRO A 825 2.07 27.08 7.55
CA PRO A 825 3.13 27.11 8.54
C PRO A 825 4.07 25.93 8.28
N PRO A 826 5.40 26.13 8.33
CA PRO A 826 6.32 25.01 8.25
C PRO A 826 5.97 24.02 9.37
N PRO A 827 6.05 22.70 9.13
CA PRO A 827 5.76 21.73 10.17
C PRO A 827 6.62 22.09 11.38
N GLU A 828 5.97 22.33 12.52
CA GLU A 828 6.67 22.46 13.79
C GLU A 828 7.40 21.14 14.01
N THR A 829 8.71 21.14 13.72
CA THR A 829 9.60 20.04 14.08
C THR A 829 9.74 20.01 15.59
N ASN A 830 8.73 19.44 16.24
CA ASN A 830 8.78 18.89 17.59
C ASN A 830 7.97 17.59 17.61
N GLY A 831 8.62 16.49 17.17
CA GLY A 831 8.27 15.11 17.52
C GLY A 831 7.20 14.40 16.66
N GLY A 832 7.51 13.21 16.14
CA GLY A 832 6.45 12.25 15.85
C GLY A 832 6.76 11.07 14.94
N THR A 833 7.32 11.28 13.74
CA THR A 833 7.52 10.19 12.78
C THR A 833 9.00 9.90 12.56
N LEU A 834 9.37 8.62 12.72
CA LEU A 834 10.67 8.09 12.35
C LEU A 834 10.71 7.98 10.81
N SER A 835 11.81 8.43 10.20
CA SER A 835 12.01 8.21 8.76
C SER A 835 12.13 6.72 8.44
N GLU A 836 11.85 6.31 7.20
CA GLU A 836 11.99 4.91 6.74
C GLU A 836 13.38 4.32 7.06
N VAL A 837 14.44 5.12 6.92
CA VAL A 837 15.81 4.74 7.28
C VAL A 837 15.96 4.53 8.80
N GLN A 838 15.32 5.38 9.60
CA GLN A 838 15.34 5.26 11.06
C GLN A 838 14.57 4.02 11.53
N ILE A 839 13.42 3.71 10.92
CA ILE A 839 12.65 2.50 11.19
C ILE A 839 13.49 1.25 10.88
N ARG A 840 14.12 1.21 9.71
CA ARG A 840 15.02 0.12 9.31
C ARG A 840 16.21 -0.02 10.27
N ILE A 841 16.84 1.08 10.71
CA ILE A 841 17.92 1.05 11.71
C ILE A 841 17.41 0.52 13.06
N THR A 842 16.24 0.97 13.53
CA THR A 842 15.67 0.46 14.79
C THR A 842 15.31 -1.01 14.74
N HIS A 843 14.76 -1.50 13.61
CA HIS A 843 14.49 -2.93 13.43
C HIS A 843 15.78 -3.74 13.34
N ALA A 844 16.79 -3.27 12.59
CA ALA A 844 18.10 -3.91 12.51
C ALA A 844 18.79 -4.02 13.88
N VAL A 845 18.74 -2.96 14.70
CA VAL A 845 19.30 -2.96 16.05
C VAL A 845 18.47 -3.80 17.03
N ARG A 846 17.14 -3.94 16.81
CA ARG A 846 16.27 -4.81 17.60
C ARG A 846 16.51 -6.29 17.30
N ASP A 847 16.67 -6.63 16.03
CA ASP A 847 16.84 -8.00 15.57
C ASP A 847 18.28 -8.50 15.75
N LEU A 848 19.27 -7.59 15.79
CA LEU A 848 20.69 -7.88 16.05
C LEU A 848 21.28 -6.94 17.12
N PRO A 849 20.95 -7.16 18.41
CA PRO A 849 21.50 -6.36 19.49
C PRO A 849 23.03 -6.49 19.54
N GLY A 850 23.75 -5.36 19.52
CA GLY A 850 25.22 -5.31 19.55
C GLY A 850 25.89 -5.14 18.19
N ILE A 851 25.10 -4.90 17.12
CA ILE A 851 25.61 -4.60 15.78
C ILE A 851 26.58 -3.42 15.80
N THR A 852 27.72 -3.56 15.11
CA THR A 852 28.72 -2.49 15.03
C THR A 852 28.36 -1.45 13.98
N HIS A 853 28.94 -0.26 14.10
CA HIS A 853 28.76 0.80 13.12
C HIS A 853 29.11 0.42 11.68
N LYS A 854 30.18 -0.36 11.49
CA LYS A 854 30.62 -0.80 10.15
C LYS A 854 29.66 -1.83 9.56
N GLU A 855 29.15 -2.73 10.39
CA GLU A 855 28.17 -3.74 10.00
C GLU A 855 26.82 -3.10 9.69
N LEU A 856 26.35 -2.16 10.52
CA LEU A 856 25.10 -1.46 10.28
C LEU A 856 25.16 -0.58 9.02
N ALA A 857 26.27 0.12 8.77
CA ALA A 857 26.45 0.87 7.53
C ALA A 857 26.42 -0.03 6.28
N ARG A 858 27.03 -1.21 6.38
CA ARG A 858 27.02 -2.22 5.31
C ARG A 858 25.62 -2.84 5.13
N MET A 859 24.95 -3.20 6.23
CA MET A 859 23.60 -3.76 6.28
C MET A 859 22.55 -2.83 5.67
N MET A 860 22.71 -1.53 5.88
CA MET A 860 21.76 -0.52 5.42
C MET A 860 22.07 0.00 4.00
N GLY A 861 23.21 -0.37 3.41
CA GLY A 861 23.65 0.20 2.12
C GLY A 861 23.92 1.71 2.17
N LEU A 862 24.19 2.25 3.37
CA LEU A 862 24.35 3.69 3.62
C LEU A 862 25.83 4.04 3.85
N ARG A 863 26.23 5.26 3.46
CA ARG A 863 27.55 5.80 3.84
C ARG A 863 27.64 5.86 5.36
N ALA A 864 28.80 5.52 5.92
CA ALA A 864 29.04 5.52 7.37
C ALA A 864 28.65 6.86 8.04
N SER A 865 28.91 7.98 7.36
CA SER A 865 28.50 9.31 7.82
C SER A 865 26.99 9.48 7.98
N THR A 866 26.20 8.88 7.07
CA THR A 866 24.73 8.93 7.10
C THR A 866 24.19 8.06 8.23
N VAL A 867 24.76 6.88 8.45
CA VAL A 867 24.39 6.03 9.58
C VAL A 867 24.70 6.71 10.91
N ASN A 868 25.87 7.34 11.04
CA ASN A 868 26.22 8.09 12.26
C ASN A 868 25.23 9.21 12.56
N TYR A 869 24.82 9.95 11.53
CA TYR A 869 23.81 11.00 11.66
C TYR A 869 22.44 10.45 12.10
N GLN A 870 21.99 9.35 11.50
CA GLN A 870 20.69 8.76 11.84
C GLN A 870 20.67 8.10 13.21
N ILE A 871 21.76 7.42 13.60
CA ILE A 871 21.89 6.83 14.93
C ILE A 871 21.95 7.93 16.00
N GLY A 872 22.73 8.99 15.80
CA GLY A 872 22.78 10.09 16.78
C GLY A 872 21.39 10.62 17.10
N ARG A 873 20.54 10.78 16.09
CA ARG A 873 19.12 11.18 16.27
C ARG A 873 18.25 10.11 16.93
N LEU A 874 18.53 8.83 16.72
CA LEU A 874 17.83 7.73 17.38
C LEU A 874 18.25 7.56 18.84
N ALA A 875 19.52 7.83 19.16
CA ALA A 875 20.05 7.87 20.50
C ALA A 875 19.52 9.06 21.29
N GLU A 876 19.44 10.25 20.68
CA GLU A 876 18.78 11.43 21.24
C GLU A 876 17.30 11.18 21.58
N ARG A 877 16.62 10.32 20.81
CA ARG A 877 15.22 9.93 21.04
C ARG A 877 15.06 8.78 22.02
N GLY A 878 16.14 8.25 22.58
CA GLY A 878 16.10 7.11 23.49
C GLY A 878 15.56 5.83 22.84
N LEU A 879 15.76 5.65 21.53
CA LEU A 879 15.37 4.44 20.78
C LEU A 879 16.53 3.48 20.58
N VAL A 880 17.76 3.99 20.57
CA VAL A 880 19.00 3.20 20.41
C VAL A 880 20.00 3.65 21.48
N ARG A 881 20.63 2.69 22.17
CA ARG A 881 21.72 2.90 23.12
C ARG A 881 23.06 2.58 22.46
N GLU A 882 24.03 3.47 22.60
CA GLU A 882 25.40 3.24 22.14
C GLU A 882 26.26 2.71 23.30
N GLU A 883 27.03 1.65 23.07
CA GLU A 883 28.01 1.14 24.01
C GLU A 883 29.39 1.05 23.33
N ARG A 884 30.40 1.71 23.91
CA ARG A 884 31.78 1.66 23.40
C ARG A 884 32.51 0.45 23.96
N ARG A 885 32.93 -0.46 23.08
CA ARG A 885 33.80 -1.59 23.42
C ARG A 885 35.13 -1.46 22.65
N GLY A 886 36.12 -0.85 23.29
CA GLY A 886 37.44 -0.60 22.67
C GLY A 886 37.37 0.42 21.52
N ARG A 887 37.84 0.04 20.32
CA ARG A 887 37.84 0.90 19.11
C ARG A 887 36.51 0.87 18.33
N HIS A 888 35.54 0.06 18.76
CA HIS A 888 34.26 -0.11 18.07
C HIS A 888 33.09 0.36 18.94
N VAL A 889 32.09 0.94 18.27
CA VAL A 889 30.81 1.33 18.89
C VAL A 889 29.78 0.28 18.50
N GLN A 890 29.11 -0.29 19.49
CA GLN A 890 28.03 -1.27 19.33
C GLN A 890 26.69 -0.61 19.68
N TYR A 891 25.65 -0.98 18.96
CA TYR A 891 24.31 -0.41 19.13
C TYR A 891 23.34 -1.44 19.69
N PHE A 892 22.55 -1.01 20.67
CA PHE A 892 21.54 -1.82 21.34
C PHE A 892 20.19 -1.09 21.31
N PRO A 893 19.05 -1.80 21.37
CA PRO A 893 17.77 -1.16 21.59
C PRO A 893 17.77 -0.50 22.98
N ALA A 894 17.22 0.70 23.10
CA ALA A 894 17.19 1.41 24.37
C ALA A 894 16.13 0.82 25.31
N ALA A 895 16.51 0.50 26.55
CA ALA A 895 15.56 0.28 27.64
C ALA A 895 14.94 1.64 28.00
N GLY A 896 13.62 1.69 28.23
CA GLY A 896 12.88 2.93 28.48
C GLY A 896 13.52 3.81 29.58
N PRO A 897 13.35 5.14 29.53
CA PRO A 897 14.15 6.08 30.32
C PRO A 897 13.90 5.93 31.83
N ALA A 898 14.98 5.75 32.59
CA ALA A 898 15.02 6.02 34.01
C ALA A 898 15.00 7.55 34.22
N ASN A 899 13.92 8.07 34.79
CA ASN A 899 13.80 9.51 35.06
C ASN A 899 14.72 9.91 36.22
N ASN A 900 15.71 10.75 35.92
CA ASN A 900 16.34 11.61 36.91
C ASN A 900 15.59 12.95 36.96
N ALA A 901 15.14 13.29 38.17
CA ALA A 901 14.57 14.56 38.65
C ALA A 901 13.16 14.96 38.17
#